data_AF-A0A3L7P0D5-F1
#
_entry.id   AF-A0A3L7P0D5-F1
#
_cell.length_a   1.000
_cell.length_b   1.000
_cell.length_c   1.000
_cell.angle_alpha   90.00
_cell.angle_beta   90.00
_cell.angle_gamma   90.00
#
_symmetry.space_group_name_H-M   'P 1'
#
loop_
_entity.id
_entity.type
_entity.pdbx_description
1 polymer ?
#
loop_
_entity_poly.entity_id
_entity_poly.type
_entity_poly.pdbx_seq_one_letter_code
_entity_poly.pdbx_strand_id
1 'polypeptide(L)'
;MAKASSTRRHLNVMGSLEMNKTLSLHQDLKLLAVFFLLTVQFGAFGGEEAKRPSGSPTGADKAQQDKGLSVLADKPSLSRRIDQAVNLTHLGPGMPASRDEEFLRRIYLDLIGRGPTVLEICAYEGRLAASPGSSSLARSELIDDLLARGEFSRYFAKVLEVMITERREDNISMMGFRGWIQGWLGERRPLNELFLEVLAADGTAADSRPAAGFILNRNADPHLVSRDLGRIYFGRDVQCAQCHDHPLVPDYKQSEYFGLFSFVNRSYLFMDEKRGGAQLLGEKGEGMTEFASVFRPRDGKKVAQPMLPMAIAVDAGPESAEEAEAYLVAPGKDSRAVPRHSRRQQLAVLATHPENDCFNRNLANRLWAVLMGMGIVHPVDMHHSENPPASAALLRLLAEGLVDCGYDLREFLRQVARSDAYQRSVEMPDLRPWAGPLGGTAALQVEVAKLSENLRGLDPIIKSLDAEVSLVTQRLQGYQSDFNRLQQRREEARKKGQQLGEQRDKEKAALAALQANRAREISLIKALKAAAQETDKAIQLKSGDKELAANRAQLDSRIATADKARAAIDEQLPRQGKVVDQAGRLAEDQRLQVLALGDRRLALGEFAAEARGALRRLQRQRQEQQDRQADLRQQKERIGALQSWLSLRDKARTFAAAGRASEAAALEIQLGLVQESLFETWRRTFSLRRVRPLAPEQMAGATYAALDLGRSVREKALADWRASKKDTAEREDEGKRKAFVEAAIADHMWGALEKVVMRRFSAPAGAPQDGFFSTVDQALMMMNDPMVQNWLKASQGNLVDRLVALEDPDQLARELYLGIVSRQPDARERAMVRDLLARHAGERAVIVRELVWGLLASAEFRFIL
;
A
#
# COMPACT_ATOMS: atom_id res chain seq x y z
N MET A 1 55.05 26.35 -47.10
CA MET A 1 56.23 25.94 -46.31
C MET A 1 55.96 24.51 -45.84
N ALA A 2 56.30 23.52 -46.66
CA ALA A 2 57.53 22.71 -46.60
C ALA A 2 57.52 21.78 -45.37
N LYS A 3 57.56 20.44 -45.44
CA LYS A 3 57.89 19.39 -46.43
C LYS A 3 57.13 18.13 -45.96
N ALA A 4 56.47 17.32 -46.80
CA ALA A 4 57.05 16.19 -47.57
C ALA A 4 57.80 15.20 -46.64
N SER A 5 57.63 13.88 -46.64
CA SER A 5 57.17 12.85 -47.59
C SER A 5 57.20 11.52 -46.76
N SER A 6 56.74 10.32 -47.13
CA SER A 6 56.73 9.61 -48.41
C SER A 6 56.06 8.23 -48.16
N THR A 7 55.06 7.81 -48.94
CA THR A 7 55.13 6.73 -49.98
C THR A 7 54.69 5.35 -49.44
N ARG A 8 53.46 4.88 -49.72
CA ARG A 8 52.93 4.09 -50.88
C ARG A 8 53.28 2.58 -50.91
N ARG A 9 52.18 1.79 -50.95
CA ARG A 9 51.88 0.57 -51.75
C ARG A 9 52.59 -0.77 -51.45
N HIS A 10 51.78 -1.78 -51.07
CA HIS A 10 51.44 -3.01 -51.83
C HIS A 10 50.39 -3.82 -51.01
N LEU A 11 49.14 -3.95 -51.47
CA LEU A 11 48.53 -5.07 -52.23
C LEU A 11 48.20 -6.35 -51.42
N ASN A 12 46.88 -6.54 -51.19
CA ASN A 12 46.06 -7.77 -51.14
C ASN A 12 46.50 -8.99 -50.29
N VAL A 13 45.65 -9.45 -49.36
CA VAL A 13 44.62 -10.51 -49.51
C VAL A 13 44.06 -10.88 -48.11
N MET A 14 42.73 -11.05 -48.07
CA MET A 14 41.85 -11.75 -47.12
C MET A 14 42.42 -12.47 -45.89
N GLY A 15 41.70 -12.34 -44.76
CA GLY A 15 41.51 -13.47 -43.83
C GLY A 15 41.39 -13.10 -42.35
N SER A 16 40.14 -13.07 -41.86
CA SER A 16 39.69 -13.56 -40.55
C SER A 16 40.29 -13.04 -39.23
N LEU A 17 39.36 -12.54 -38.40
CA LEU A 17 39.17 -12.82 -36.96
C LEU A 17 40.11 -12.20 -35.90
N GLU A 18 39.41 -11.58 -34.95
CA GLU A 18 39.71 -11.38 -33.52
C GLU A 18 40.48 -10.15 -32.98
N MET A 19 39.77 -9.50 -32.04
CA MET A 19 40.18 -8.92 -30.76
C MET A 19 40.97 -7.60 -30.68
N ASN A 20 40.27 -6.65 -30.02
CA ASN A 20 40.69 -5.86 -28.86
C ASN A 20 41.21 -4.41 -29.02
N LYS A 21 40.62 -3.59 -28.12
CA LYS A 21 41.18 -2.46 -27.35
C LYS A 21 41.04 -1.02 -27.87
N THR A 22 40.08 -0.34 -27.23
CA THR A 22 40.23 0.93 -26.48
C THR A 22 40.78 2.16 -27.20
N LEU A 23 39.95 3.20 -27.36
CA LEU A 23 39.88 4.39 -26.47
C LEU A 23 39.25 5.57 -27.23
N SER A 24 38.21 6.15 -26.62
CA SER A 24 37.95 7.58 -26.66
C SER A 24 37.09 7.94 -25.44
N LEU A 25 37.69 7.85 -24.25
CA LEU A 25 37.31 8.72 -23.14
C LEU A 25 37.65 10.14 -23.59
N HIS A 26 36.67 11.05 -23.68
CA HIS A 26 36.82 12.50 -23.44
C HIS A 26 35.48 13.26 -23.51
N GLN A 27 34.39 12.74 -22.92
CA GLN A 27 33.17 13.54 -22.68
C GLN A 27 32.48 13.35 -21.30
N ASP A 28 32.87 12.37 -20.46
CA ASP A 28 32.17 12.10 -19.19
C ASP A 28 32.86 12.62 -17.92
N LEU A 29 33.49 13.80 -17.99
CA LEU A 29 34.15 14.43 -16.83
C LEU A 29 33.35 15.57 -16.17
N LYS A 30 32.08 15.76 -16.54
CA LYS A 30 31.18 16.76 -15.91
C LYS A 30 30.02 16.18 -15.09
N LEU A 31 29.79 14.86 -15.10
CA LEU A 31 28.76 14.23 -14.25
C LEU A 31 29.28 13.70 -12.90
N LEU A 32 30.60 13.60 -12.71
CA LEU A 32 31.21 13.05 -11.49
C LEU A 32 31.39 14.05 -10.34
N ALA A 33 31.06 15.33 -10.53
CA ALA A 33 31.19 16.37 -9.49
C ALA A 33 29.90 16.62 -8.67
N VAL A 34 28.79 15.94 -8.98
CA VAL A 34 27.49 16.13 -8.26
C VAL A 34 27.20 15.01 -7.26
N PHE A 35 27.93 13.88 -7.32
CA PHE A 35 27.66 12.71 -6.49
C PHE A 35 28.51 12.61 -5.20
N PHE A 36 29.38 13.58 -4.92
CA PHE A 36 30.29 13.56 -3.76
C PHE A 36 30.00 14.64 -2.70
N LEU A 37 28.86 15.33 -2.77
CA LEU A 37 28.51 16.43 -1.86
C LEU A 37 27.21 16.19 -1.06
N LEU A 38 26.74 14.94 -0.95
CA LEU A 38 25.50 14.58 -0.24
C LEU A 38 25.64 13.43 0.79
N THR A 39 26.86 13.04 1.16
CA THR A 39 27.10 11.92 2.09
C THR A 39 28.09 12.23 3.22
N VAL A 40 28.11 13.48 3.72
CA VAL A 40 28.72 13.80 5.02
C VAL A 40 27.88 14.84 5.77
N GLN A 41 26.70 14.43 6.28
CA GLN A 41 26.08 15.12 7.43
C GLN A 41 24.94 14.31 8.07
N PHE A 42 25.23 13.09 8.54
CA PHE A 42 24.44 12.49 9.63
C PHE A 42 25.37 11.65 10.50
N GLY A 43 25.80 12.24 11.63
CA GLY A 43 26.59 11.59 12.65
C GLY A 43 26.91 12.53 13.80
N ALA A 44 26.27 12.26 14.94
CA ALA A 44 26.51 12.79 16.29
C ALA A 44 26.04 14.21 16.61
N PHE A 45 25.13 14.31 17.59
CA PHE A 45 25.10 15.15 18.80
C PHE A 45 23.69 14.93 19.41
N GLY A 46 23.52 14.40 20.62
CA GLY A 46 24.04 14.94 21.88
C GLY A 46 23.05 16.00 22.34
N GLY A 47 22.26 15.71 23.38
CA GLY A 47 21.06 16.46 23.74
C GLY A 47 21.30 17.92 24.13
N GLU A 48 20.38 18.79 23.70
CA GLU A 48 19.99 20.03 24.36
C GLU A 48 18.64 20.50 23.79
N GLU A 49 17.75 20.95 24.67
CA GLU A 49 16.42 21.47 24.35
C GLU A 49 16.52 22.74 23.47
N ALA A 50 16.02 22.69 22.23
CA ALA A 50 15.87 23.87 21.39
C ALA A 50 14.38 24.25 21.24
N LYS A 51 14.00 25.35 21.89
CA LYS A 51 12.70 26.04 21.72
C LYS A 51 12.46 26.41 20.25
N ARG A 52 11.30 26.06 19.70
CA ARG A 52 10.82 26.52 18.38
C ARG A 52 10.37 27.99 18.45
N PRO A 53 10.67 28.85 17.46
CA PRO A 53 10.05 30.17 17.37
C PRO A 53 8.67 30.05 16.70
N SER A 54 7.67 30.59 17.36
CA SER A 54 6.34 30.86 16.81
C SER A 54 6.39 32.11 15.93
N GLY A 55 6.14 31.97 14.64
CA GLY A 55 5.93 33.10 13.73
C GLY A 55 5.17 32.67 12.48
N SER A 56 4.02 33.29 12.24
CA SER A 56 3.27 33.17 10.99
C SER A 56 4.08 33.78 9.82
N PRO A 57 4.01 33.22 8.61
CA PRO A 57 4.86 33.67 7.51
C PRO A 57 4.43 35.06 7.03
N THR A 58 5.40 35.96 6.92
CA THR A 58 5.22 37.32 6.39
C THR A 58 5.03 37.33 4.88
N GLY A 59 4.34 38.35 4.36
CA GLY A 59 3.92 38.47 2.95
C GLY A 59 5.02 38.44 1.86
N ALA A 60 6.29 38.45 2.23
CA ALA A 60 7.41 38.26 1.30
C ALA A 60 7.61 36.79 0.88
N ASP A 61 7.32 35.82 1.75
CA ASP A 61 7.43 34.38 1.43
C ASP A 61 6.33 33.93 0.45
N LYS A 62 5.16 34.57 0.47
CA LYS A 62 4.10 34.36 -0.53
C LYS A 62 4.53 34.82 -1.93
N ALA A 63 5.23 35.96 -2.03
CA ALA A 63 5.65 36.51 -3.32
C ALA A 63 6.78 35.70 -3.99
N GLN A 64 7.56 34.95 -3.20
CA GLN A 64 8.63 34.09 -3.70
C GLN A 64 8.14 32.67 -4.02
N GLN A 65 7.10 32.17 -3.32
CA GLN A 65 6.32 31.01 -3.77
C GLN A 65 5.56 31.28 -5.08
N ASP A 66 4.96 32.46 -5.24
CA ASP A 66 4.24 32.82 -6.48
C ASP A 66 5.15 32.97 -7.71
N LYS A 67 6.41 33.39 -7.53
CA LYS A 67 7.39 33.53 -8.63
C LYS A 67 8.08 32.23 -9.03
N GLY A 68 8.09 31.22 -8.17
CA GLY A 68 8.49 29.84 -8.51
C GLY A 68 7.41 29.05 -9.27
N LEU A 69 6.15 29.49 -9.19
CA LEU A 69 5.01 28.88 -9.90
C LEU A 69 4.85 29.36 -11.36
N SER A 70 5.50 30.46 -11.77
CA SER A 70 5.22 31.09 -13.08
C SER A 70 5.94 30.46 -14.28
N VAL A 71 6.53 29.26 -14.13
CA VAL A 71 7.07 28.44 -15.24
C VAL A 71 6.25 27.14 -15.43
N LEU A 72 5.16 26.93 -14.66
CA LEU A 72 4.24 25.79 -14.77
C LEU A 72 2.90 26.14 -15.46
N ALA A 73 2.79 27.29 -16.10
CA ALA A 73 1.62 27.65 -16.88
C ALA A 73 1.59 26.84 -18.19
N ASP A 74 0.95 25.65 -18.17
CA ASP A 74 0.24 25.08 -19.34
C ASP A 74 -0.50 23.74 -19.11
N LYS A 75 -0.35 23.05 -17.97
CA LYS A 75 -1.08 21.78 -17.72
C LYS A 75 -2.46 22.07 -17.10
N PRO A 76 -3.59 21.67 -17.71
CA PRO A 76 -4.92 21.81 -17.09
C PRO A 76 -5.00 21.08 -15.75
N SER A 77 -5.90 21.53 -14.85
CA SER A 77 -6.14 20.85 -13.57
C SER A 77 -6.48 19.36 -13.76
N LEU A 78 -6.18 18.54 -12.76
CA LEU A 78 -6.51 17.12 -12.81
C LEU A 78 -8.02 16.90 -13.01
N SER A 79 -8.87 17.71 -12.37
CA SER A 79 -10.33 17.66 -12.60
C SER A 79 -10.70 17.82 -14.08
N ARG A 80 -10.18 18.85 -14.77
CA ARG A 80 -10.43 19.08 -16.20
C ARG A 80 -9.89 17.95 -17.06
N ARG A 81 -8.73 17.40 -16.71
CA ARG A 81 -8.15 16.26 -17.44
C ARG A 81 -8.97 14.98 -17.24
N ILE A 82 -9.55 14.76 -16.06
CA ILE A 82 -10.51 13.66 -15.79
C ILE A 82 -11.72 13.82 -16.71
N ASP A 83 -12.29 15.02 -16.77
CA ASP A 83 -13.47 15.28 -17.59
C ASP A 83 -13.17 15.13 -19.08
N GLN A 84 -12.00 15.58 -19.55
CA GLN A 84 -11.54 15.31 -20.90
C GLN A 84 -11.44 13.81 -21.19
N ALA A 85 -10.81 13.03 -20.30
CA ALA A 85 -10.66 11.59 -20.48
C ALA A 85 -12.02 10.87 -20.52
N VAL A 86 -12.95 11.24 -19.64
CA VAL A 86 -14.30 10.65 -19.63
C VAL A 86 -15.10 11.08 -20.86
N ASN A 87 -15.05 12.36 -21.24
CA ASN A 87 -15.79 12.89 -22.40
C ASN A 87 -15.28 12.31 -23.73
N LEU A 88 -13.99 12.00 -23.86
CA LEU A 88 -13.45 11.28 -25.03
C LEU A 88 -14.06 9.90 -25.23
N THR A 89 -14.57 9.27 -24.15
CA THR A 89 -15.23 7.96 -24.23
C THR A 89 -16.74 8.05 -24.43
N HIS A 90 -17.33 9.23 -24.24
CA HIS A 90 -18.77 9.47 -24.33
C HIS A 90 -19.19 9.89 -25.73
N LEU A 91 -20.15 9.14 -26.30
CA LEU A 91 -20.82 9.48 -27.55
C LEU A 91 -22.32 9.40 -27.30
N GLY A 92 -22.94 10.54 -27.00
CA GLY A 92 -24.33 10.64 -26.61
C GLY A 92 -24.79 12.09 -26.49
N PRO A 93 -26.03 12.33 -26.03
CA PRO A 93 -26.46 13.68 -25.64
C PRO A 93 -25.65 14.19 -24.44
N GLY A 94 -25.78 15.49 -24.17
CA GLY A 94 -25.25 16.09 -22.94
C GLY A 94 -25.83 15.38 -21.72
N MET A 95 -24.95 15.06 -20.76
CA MET A 95 -25.34 14.38 -19.53
C MET A 95 -25.79 15.39 -18.48
N PRO A 96 -26.92 15.14 -17.79
CA PRO A 96 -27.38 16.05 -16.75
C PRO A 96 -26.39 16.08 -15.58
N ALA A 97 -26.11 17.29 -15.08
CA ALA A 97 -25.48 17.46 -13.79
C ALA A 97 -26.44 17.03 -12.68
N SER A 98 -25.90 16.57 -11.56
CA SER A 98 -26.66 16.33 -10.33
C SER A 98 -27.38 17.60 -9.90
N ARG A 99 -28.56 17.44 -9.30
CA ARG A 99 -29.25 18.54 -8.64
C ARG A 99 -28.45 18.99 -7.42
N ASP A 100 -28.70 20.21 -6.93
CA ASP A 100 -27.93 20.76 -5.82
C ASP A 100 -28.17 19.98 -4.51
N GLU A 101 -29.38 19.48 -4.26
CA GLU A 101 -29.69 18.60 -3.14
C GLU A 101 -29.01 17.22 -3.24
N GLU A 102 -28.90 16.68 -4.45
CA GLU A 102 -28.21 15.41 -4.74
C GLU A 102 -26.71 15.55 -4.50
N PHE A 103 -26.10 16.60 -5.07
CA PHE A 103 -24.69 16.93 -4.85
C PHE A 103 -24.39 17.15 -3.37
N LEU A 104 -25.22 17.95 -2.68
CA LEU A 104 -25.02 18.29 -1.28
C LEU A 104 -25.00 17.04 -0.40
N ARG A 105 -25.99 16.15 -0.56
CA ARG A 105 -26.02 14.90 0.22
C ARG A 105 -24.82 14.01 -0.09
N ARG A 106 -24.51 13.85 -1.38
CA ARG A 106 -23.40 13.03 -1.88
C ARG A 106 -22.06 13.48 -1.29
N ILE A 107 -21.73 14.78 -1.41
CA ILE A 107 -20.42 15.29 -1.01
C ILE A 107 -20.20 15.23 0.51
N TYR A 108 -21.24 15.42 1.31
CA TYR A 108 -21.19 15.25 2.76
C TYR A 108 -20.89 13.79 3.15
N LEU A 109 -21.60 12.84 2.54
CA LEU A 109 -21.38 11.43 2.80
C LEU A 109 -19.99 10.97 2.35
N ASP A 110 -19.53 11.46 1.19
CA ASP A 110 -18.27 11.06 0.58
C ASP A 110 -17.03 11.67 1.25
N LEU A 111 -17.12 12.90 1.76
CA LEU A 111 -15.96 13.58 2.36
C LEU A 111 -15.91 13.47 3.88
N ILE A 112 -17.04 13.40 4.56
CA ILE A 112 -17.09 13.39 6.04
C ILE A 112 -17.95 12.28 6.64
N GLY A 113 -18.50 11.37 5.82
CA GLY A 113 -19.10 10.12 6.29
C GLY A 113 -20.50 10.25 6.91
N ARG A 114 -21.15 11.41 6.84
CA ARG A 114 -22.51 11.64 7.36
C ARG A 114 -23.32 12.52 6.41
N GLY A 115 -24.64 12.55 6.57
CA GLY A 115 -25.48 13.51 5.86
C GLY A 115 -25.30 14.95 6.38
N PRO A 116 -25.68 15.96 5.58
CA PRO A 116 -25.75 17.34 6.04
C PRO A 116 -26.86 17.50 7.08
N THR A 117 -26.63 18.35 8.08
CA THR A 117 -27.68 18.79 9.01
C THR A 117 -28.61 19.80 8.35
N VAL A 118 -29.82 20.00 8.87
CA VAL A 118 -30.77 21.01 8.36
C VAL A 118 -30.14 22.41 8.29
N LEU A 119 -29.34 22.79 9.30
CA LEU A 119 -28.63 24.07 9.30
C LEU A 119 -27.58 24.17 8.19
N GLU A 120 -26.85 23.08 7.93
CA GLU A 120 -25.88 23.01 6.83
C GLU A 120 -26.56 23.06 5.46
N ILE A 121 -27.74 22.46 5.32
CA ILE A 121 -28.58 22.56 4.12
C ILE A 121 -29.01 24.01 3.89
N CYS A 122 -29.60 24.66 4.90
CA CYS A 122 -30.02 26.07 4.78
C CYS A 122 -28.83 27.00 4.51
N ALA A 123 -27.66 26.74 5.09
CA ALA A 123 -26.45 27.50 4.81
C ALA A 123 -26.01 27.35 3.34
N TYR A 124 -26.08 26.15 2.78
CA TYR A 124 -25.77 25.91 1.38
C TYR A 124 -26.80 26.55 0.43
N GLU A 125 -28.09 26.43 0.73
CA GLU A 125 -29.15 27.15 0.00
C GLU A 125 -28.92 28.67 0.00
N GLY A 126 -28.48 29.23 1.14
CA GLY A 126 -28.07 30.63 1.24
C GLY A 126 -26.90 30.99 0.33
N ARG A 127 -25.89 30.12 0.19
CA ARG A 127 -24.77 30.32 -0.75
C ARG A 127 -25.23 30.32 -2.20
N LEU A 128 -26.11 29.39 -2.56
CA LEU A 128 -26.70 29.33 -3.90
C LEU A 128 -27.48 30.61 -4.22
N ALA A 129 -28.26 31.11 -3.26
CA ALA A 129 -28.99 32.36 -3.41
C ALA A 129 -28.05 33.59 -3.53
N ALA A 130 -26.89 33.56 -2.86
CA ALA A 130 -25.89 34.62 -2.93
C ALA A 130 -25.06 34.61 -4.22
N SER A 131 -25.03 33.49 -4.96
CA SER A 131 -24.30 33.35 -6.24
C SER A 131 -25.22 32.89 -7.39
N PRO A 132 -26.25 33.67 -7.77
CA PRO A 132 -27.19 33.28 -8.83
C PRO A 132 -26.46 32.99 -10.15
N GLY A 133 -26.65 31.79 -10.70
CA GLY A 133 -26.03 31.36 -11.96
C GLY A 133 -24.64 30.73 -11.83
N SER A 134 -24.10 30.55 -10.61
CA SER A 134 -22.80 29.92 -10.38
C SER A 134 -22.85 28.83 -9.29
N SER A 135 -23.72 27.83 -9.45
CA SER A 135 -23.71 26.63 -8.57
C SER A 135 -22.31 25.99 -8.51
N SER A 136 -21.52 26.07 -9.58
CA SER A 136 -20.14 25.58 -9.63
C SER A 136 -19.23 26.20 -8.55
N LEU A 137 -19.37 27.50 -8.28
CA LEU A 137 -18.60 28.18 -7.24
C LEU A 137 -19.02 27.69 -5.84
N ALA A 138 -20.32 27.68 -5.56
CA ALA A 138 -20.86 27.23 -4.28
C ALA A 138 -20.46 25.78 -3.97
N ARG A 139 -20.46 24.90 -4.99
CA ARG A 139 -19.99 23.52 -4.87
C ARG A 139 -18.49 23.44 -4.58
N SER A 140 -17.68 24.24 -5.27
CA SER A 140 -16.23 24.26 -5.08
C SER A 140 -15.86 24.73 -3.66
N GLU A 141 -16.51 25.78 -3.16
CA GLU A 141 -16.34 26.28 -1.80
C GLU A 141 -16.80 25.25 -0.76
N LEU A 142 -17.92 24.57 -1.00
CA LEU A 142 -18.38 23.50 -0.10
C LEU A 142 -17.39 22.34 -0.04
N ILE A 143 -16.81 21.93 -1.18
CA ILE A 143 -15.76 20.90 -1.23
C ILE A 143 -14.57 21.33 -0.37
N ASP A 144 -14.09 22.56 -0.53
CA ASP A 144 -12.95 23.06 0.24
C ASP A 144 -13.25 23.15 1.74
N ASP A 145 -14.46 23.61 2.11
CA ASP A 145 -14.92 23.64 3.49
C ASP A 145 -14.91 22.26 4.12
N LEU A 146 -15.49 21.25 3.46
CA LEU A 146 -15.55 19.89 3.98
C LEU A 146 -14.15 19.27 4.09
N LEU A 147 -13.30 19.48 3.09
CA LEU A 147 -11.90 19.06 3.11
C LEU A 147 -11.07 19.80 4.15
N ALA A 148 -11.51 20.93 4.72
CA ALA A 148 -10.80 21.61 5.79
C ALA A 148 -11.21 21.13 7.20
N ARG A 149 -12.33 20.40 7.33
CA ARG A 149 -12.86 19.97 8.63
C ARG A 149 -12.04 18.82 9.24
N GLY A 150 -12.01 18.76 10.58
CA GLY A 150 -11.47 17.62 11.31
C GLY A 150 -12.27 16.34 11.11
N GLU A 151 -13.58 16.47 10.81
CA GLU A 151 -14.46 15.36 10.42
C GLU A 151 -13.92 14.57 9.23
N PHE A 152 -13.31 15.24 8.24
CA PHE A 152 -12.67 14.56 7.11
C PHE A 152 -11.57 13.60 7.57
N SER A 153 -10.65 14.04 8.42
CA SER A 153 -9.56 13.18 8.92
C SER A 153 -10.10 11.98 9.68
N ARG A 154 -11.15 12.20 10.50
CA ARG A 154 -11.78 11.12 11.27
C ARG A 154 -12.43 10.09 10.34
N TYR A 155 -13.18 10.55 9.34
CA TYR A 155 -13.85 9.67 8.38
C TYR A 155 -12.84 8.91 7.51
N PHE A 156 -11.88 9.60 6.90
CA PHE A 156 -10.90 8.95 6.04
C PHE A 156 -9.92 8.07 6.80
N ALA A 157 -9.66 8.33 8.09
CA ALA A 157 -8.94 7.38 8.92
C ALA A 157 -9.65 6.03 9.02
N LYS A 158 -10.98 6.04 9.10
CA LYS A 158 -11.79 4.81 9.06
C LYS A 158 -11.77 4.15 7.68
N VAL A 159 -11.91 4.93 6.61
CA VAL A 159 -11.83 4.41 5.22
C VAL A 159 -10.50 3.70 4.97
N LEU A 160 -9.38 4.32 5.36
CA LEU A 160 -8.04 3.75 5.20
C LEU A 160 -7.80 2.57 6.16
N GLU A 161 -8.25 2.64 7.41
CA GLU A 161 -8.19 1.51 8.35
C GLU A 161 -8.88 0.28 7.76
N VAL A 162 -10.10 0.45 7.26
CA VAL A 162 -10.87 -0.62 6.61
C VAL A 162 -10.15 -1.15 5.39
N MET A 163 -9.59 -0.27 4.55
CA MET A 163 -8.87 -0.65 3.33
C MET A 163 -7.61 -1.48 3.64
N ILE A 164 -6.87 -1.12 4.69
CA ILE A 164 -5.57 -1.73 5.04
C ILE A 164 -5.76 -3.00 5.87
N THR A 165 -6.68 -2.97 6.84
CA THR A 165 -6.83 -4.04 7.82
C THR A 165 -7.92 -5.04 7.45
N GLU A 166 -8.85 -4.67 6.56
CA GLU A 166 -10.10 -5.40 6.34
C GLU A 166 -10.81 -5.73 7.67
N ARG A 167 -10.73 -4.84 8.66
CA ARG A 167 -11.28 -4.98 10.02
C ARG A 167 -10.68 -6.15 10.83
N ARG A 168 -9.46 -6.59 10.51
CA ARG A 168 -8.72 -7.58 11.32
C ARG A 168 -8.16 -6.92 12.58
N GLU A 169 -8.51 -7.45 13.75
CA GLU A 169 -8.16 -6.89 15.07
C GLU A 169 -7.68 -8.00 16.03
N ASP A 170 -6.48 -8.53 15.80
CA ASP A 170 -5.90 -9.57 16.67
C ASP A 170 -4.98 -8.97 17.76
N ASN A 171 -3.99 -8.16 17.36
CA ASN A 171 -2.87 -7.76 18.24
C ASN A 171 -2.74 -6.24 18.45
N ILE A 172 -3.24 -5.45 17.51
CA ILE A 172 -3.32 -4.00 17.53
C ILE A 172 -4.79 -3.62 17.40
N SER A 173 -5.30 -2.86 18.37
CA SER A 173 -6.68 -2.39 18.35
C SER A 173 -6.98 -1.50 17.15
N MET A 174 -8.18 -1.61 16.59
CA MET A 174 -8.65 -0.74 15.50
C MET A 174 -8.74 0.71 15.95
N MET A 175 -9.08 0.96 17.21
CA MET A 175 -9.09 2.30 17.77
C MET A 175 -7.70 2.93 17.75
N GLY A 176 -6.66 2.19 18.16
CA GLY A 176 -5.27 2.66 18.11
C GLY A 176 -4.77 2.88 16.68
N PHE A 177 -5.06 1.94 15.77
CA PHE A 177 -4.72 2.05 14.35
C PHE A 177 -5.36 3.28 13.69
N ARG A 178 -6.66 3.46 13.91
CA ARG A 178 -7.44 4.60 13.41
C ARG A 178 -6.94 5.92 13.98
N GLY A 179 -6.65 5.98 15.28
CA GLY A 179 -6.11 7.18 15.92
C GLY A 179 -4.78 7.63 15.31
N TRP A 180 -3.90 6.67 15.02
CA TRP A 180 -2.63 6.94 14.33
C TRP A 180 -2.84 7.49 12.91
N ILE A 181 -3.70 6.86 12.09
CA ILE A 181 -4.02 7.38 10.76
C ILE A 181 -4.66 8.77 10.84
N GLN A 182 -5.55 9.00 11.80
CA GLN A 182 -6.21 10.30 11.96
C GLN A 182 -5.19 11.42 12.24
N GLY A 183 -4.20 11.16 13.10
CA GLY A 183 -3.08 12.07 13.33
C GLY A 183 -2.32 12.37 12.04
N TRP A 184 -1.97 11.32 11.28
CA TRP A 184 -1.29 11.40 9.99
C TRP A 184 -2.04 12.31 8.99
N LEU A 185 -3.35 12.13 8.87
CA LEU A 185 -4.20 12.93 7.98
C LEU A 185 -4.45 14.36 8.48
N GLY A 186 -4.40 14.57 9.81
CA GLY A 186 -4.45 15.89 10.43
C GLY A 186 -3.22 16.73 10.09
N GLU A 187 -2.04 16.10 10.06
CA GLU A 187 -0.76 16.70 9.67
C GLU A 187 -0.58 16.87 8.16
N ARG A 188 -1.53 16.38 7.35
CA ARG A 188 -1.49 16.36 5.88
C ARG A 188 -0.24 15.66 5.31
N ARG A 189 0.19 14.59 5.96
CA ARG A 189 1.32 13.79 5.49
C ARG A 189 0.93 12.94 4.25
N PRO A 190 1.87 12.67 3.32
CA PRO A 190 1.63 11.87 2.12
C PRO A 190 1.11 10.45 2.40
N LEU A 191 0.25 9.92 1.53
CA LEU A 191 -0.26 8.56 1.68
C LEU A 191 0.77 7.46 1.36
N ASN A 192 1.66 7.66 0.40
CA ASN A 192 2.70 6.67 0.10
C ASN A 192 3.59 6.41 1.35
N GLU A 193 3.90 7.45 2.12
CA GLU A 193 4.62 7.33 3.38
C GLU A 193 3.81 6.60 4.47
N LEU A 194 2.48 6.80 4.52
CA LEU A 194 1.61 6.04 5.43
C LEU A 194 1.69 4.55 5.13
N PHE A 195 1.53 4.18 3.85
CA PHE A 195 1.63 2.80 3.39
C PHE A 195 3.05 2.24 3.59
N LEU A 196 4.09 3.08 3.47
CA LEU A 196 5.47 2.69 3.78
C LEU A 196 5.59 2.32 5.27
N GLU A 197 5.13 3.18 6.18
CA GLU A 197 5.21 2.92 7.62
C GLU A 197 4.39 1.69 8.04
N VAL A 198 3.25 1.43 7.40
CA VAL A 198 2.44 0.23 7.62
C VAL A 198 3.23 -1.07 7.39
N LEU A 199 4.20 -1.08 6.46
CA LEU A 199 5.06 -2.24 6.20
C LEU A 199 6.36 -2.20 7.01
N ALA A 200 6.92 -1.01 7.20
CA ALA A 200 8.21 -0.77 7.84
C ALA A 200 8.19 -0.85 9.38
N ALA A 201 7.06 -0.57 10.03
CA ALA A 201 6.97 -0.54 11.48
C ALA A 201 7.13 -1.93 12.10
N ASP A 202 7.87 -2.01 13.21
CA ASP A 202 8.14 -3.25 13.95
C ASP A 202 7.40 -3.36 15.30
N GLY A 203 6.63 -2.33 15.65
CA GLY A 203 5.82 -2.26 16.87
C GLY A 203 6.59 -1.83 18.13
N THR A 204 7.88 -1.45 18.02
CA THR A 204 8.74 -1.14 19.18
C THR A 204 8.65 0.30 19.67
N ALA A 205 8.37 1.27 18.80
CA ALA A 205 8.12 2.65 19.22
C ALA A 205 6.68 2.76 19.72
N ALA A 206 6.46 3.28 20.93
CA ALA A 206 5.12 3.33 21.52
C ALA A 206 4.14 4.15 20.66
N ASP A 207 4.58 5.32 20.18
CA ASP A 207 3.75 6.27 19.44
C ASP A 207 3.38 5.79 18.03
N SER A 208 4.26 5.00 17.39
CA SER A 208 4.02 4.43 16.05
C SER A 208 3.77 2.92 16.07
N ARG A 209 3.61 2.30 17.24
CA ARG A 209 3.23 0.89 17.38
C ARG A 209 2.01 0.52 16.54
N PRO A 210 0.96 1.36 16.44
CA PRO A 210 -0.18 1.04 15.60
C PRO A 210 0.20 0.78 14.14
N ALA A 211 1.21 1.45 13.58
CA ALA A 211 1.63 1.24 12.19
C ALA A 211 1.97 -0.23 11.87
N ALA A 212 2.48 -1.00 12.85
CA ALA A 212 2.77 -2.43 12.69
C ALA A 212 1.51 -3.33 12.62
N GLY A 213 0.32 -2.76 12.76
CA GLY A 213 -0.96 -3.46 12.82
C GLY A 213 -1.27 -4.30 11.60
N PHE A 214 -0.81 -3.92 10.40
CA PHE A 214 -1.05 -4.71 9.19
C PHE A 214 -0.45 -6.13 9.29
N ILE A 215 0.79 -6.25 9.74
CA ILE A 215 1.48 -7.54 9.87
C ILE A 215 1.13 -8.21 11.20
N LEU A 216 1.07 -7.46 12.29
CA LEU A 216 0.73 -8.00 13.62
C LEU A 216 -0.68 -8.56 13.65
N ASN A 217 -1.70 -7.91 13.07
CA ASN A 217 -3.07 -8.44 13.03
C ASN A 217 -3.26 -9.59 12.02
N ARG A 218 -2.19 -9.99 11.35
CA ARG A 218 -2.09 -11.20 10.53
C ARG A 218 -1.19 -12.24 11.18
N ASN A 219 -0.85 -12.06 12.46
CA ASN A 219 0.03 -12.92 13.26
C ASN A 219 1.41 -13.15 12.63
N ALA A 220 1.88 -12.20 11.82
CA ALA A 220 3.06 -12.36 10.97
C ALA A 220 3.04 -13.62 10.09
N ASP A 221 1.86 -14.14 9.73
CA ASP A 221 1.71 -15.26 8.80
C ASP A 221 2.16 -14.81 7.39
N PRO A 222 3.24 -15.39 6.83
CA PRO A 222 3.81 -14.89 5.60
C PRO A 222 2.93 -15.17 4.38
N HIS A 223 2.07 -16.19 4.39
CA HIS A 223 1.15 -16.47 3.29
C HIS A 223 -0.01 -15.47 3.27
N LEU A 224 -0.62 -15.23 4.43
CA LEU A 224 -1.70 -14.27 4.60
C LEU A 224 -1.23 -12.86 4.26
N VAL A 225 -0.06 -12.46 4.77
CA VAL A 225 0.54 -11.14 4.48
C VAL A 225 0.86 -11.02 2.98
N SER A 226 1.42 -12.05 2.34
CA SER A 226 1.74 -12.01 0.89
C SER A 226 0.50 -11.84 0.02
N ARG A 227 -0.57 -12.57 0.33
CA ARG A 227 -1.84 -12.47 -0.40
C ARG A 227 -2.44 -11.08 -0.27
N ASP A 228 -2.53 -10.58 0.96
CA ASP A 228 -3.17 -9.31 1.24
C ASP A 228 -2.32 -8.13 0.73
N LEU A 229 -0.99 -8.24 0.72
CA LEU A 229 -0.09 -7.31 0.01
C LEU A 229 -0.41 -7.26 -1.49
N GLY A 230 -0.54 -8.42 -2.14
CA GLY A 230 -0.93 -8.51 -3.55
C GLY A 230 -2.21 -7.72 -3.84
N ARG A 231 -3.26 -7.97 -3.05
CA ARG A 231 -4.58 -7.33 -3.21
C ARG A 231 -4.58 -5.85 -2.86
N ILE A 232 -4.07 -5.49 -1.67
CA ILE A 232 -4.22 -4.15 -1.08
C ILE A 232 -3.21 -3.16 -1.65
N TYR A 233 -1.97 -3.57 -1.92
CA TYR A 233 -0.93 -2.67 -2.47
C TYR A 233 -0.92 -2.69 -3.98
N PHE A 234 -1.00 -3.87 -4.61
CA PHE A 234 -0.76 -4.00 -6.06
C PHE A 234 -2.01 -4.26 -6.89
N GLY A 235 -3.18 -4.38 -6.24
CA GLY A 235 -4.44 -4.62 -6.93
C GLY A 235 -4.52 -6.00 -7.60
N ARG A 236 -3.81 -7.00 -7.08
CA ARG A 236 -3.70 -8.33 -7.71
C ARG A 236 -3.94 -9.44 -6.70
N ASP A 237 -5.04 -10.17 -6.84
CA ASP A 237 -5.29 -11.38 -6.07
C ASP A 237 -4.47 -12.58 -6.56
N VAL A 238 -3.23 -12.65 -6.08
CA VAL A 238 -2.27 -13.71 -6.44
C VAL A 238 -2.41 -14.97 -5.60
N GLN A 239 -3.49 -15.17 -4.84
CA GLN A 239 -3.60 -16.32 -3.92
C GLN A 239 -3.52 -17.67 -4.63
N CYS A 240 -4.20 -17.83 -5.77
CA CYS A 240 -4.16 -19.07 -6.55
C CYS A 240 -2.75 -19.32 -7.11
N ALA A 241 -1.94 -18.27 -7.23
CA ALA A 241 -0.57 -18.38 -7.71
C ALA A 241 0.38 -19.05 -6.68
N GLN A 242 -0.07 -19.33 -5.46
CA GLN A 242 0.74 -19.98 -4.43
C GLN A 242 1.19 -21.40 -4.85
N CYS A 243 0.30 -22.18 -5.44
CA CYS A 243 0.59 -23.59 -5.77
C CYS A 243 1.10 -23.78 -7.21
N HIS A 244 0.73 -22.89 -8.13
CA HIS A 244 1.04 -22.94 -9.55
C HIS A 244 0.73 -21.58 -10.20
N ASP A 245 1.20 -21.31 -11.43
CA ASP A 245 0.74 -20.12 -12.17
C ASP A 245 -0.79 -20.13 -12.34
N HIS A 246 -1.45 -18.99 -12.16
CA HIS A 246 -2.92 -18.90 -12.15
C HIS A 246 -3.51 -19.52 -13.43
N PRO A 247 -4.54 -20.38 -13.32
CA PRO A 247 -4.95 -21.22 -14.45
C PRO A 247 -5.71 -20.45 -15.54
N LEU A 248 -6.37 -19.34 -15.16
CA LEU A 248 -7.21 -18.53 -16.04
C LEU A 248 -6.68 -17.11 -16.29
N VAL A 249 -5.67 -16.68 -15.53
CA VAL A 249 -5.18 -15.29 -15.56
C VAL A 249 -3.70 -15.37 -15.89
N PRO A 250 -3.32 -15.16 -17.17
CA PRO A 250 -1.96 -15.42 -17.62
C PRO A 250 -0.92 -14.53 -16.92
N ASP A 251 -1.33 -13.38 -16.41
CA ASP A 251 -0.43 -12.43 -15.75
C ASP A 251 0.00 -12.88 -14.35
N TYR A 252 -0.79 -13.71 -13.66
CA TYR A 252 -0.56 -14.04 -12.26
C TYR A 252 0.36 -15.26 -12.14
N LYS A 253 1.64 -15.00 -11.84
CA LYS A 253 2.67 -16.05 -11.81
C LYS A 253 3.01 -16.49 -10.40
N GLN A 254 3.34 -17.77 -10.25
CA GLN A 254 3.83 -18.33 -8.98
C GLN A 254 5.12 -17.65 -8.53
N SER A 255 5.98 -17.27 -9.48
CA SER A 255 7.21 -16.51 -9.17
C SER A 255 6.93 -15.15 -8.54
N GLU A 256 5.84 -14.47 -8.90
CA GLU A 256 5.48 -13.18 -8.30
C GLU A 256 4.94 -13.36 -6.87
N TYR A 257 4.12 -14.40 -6.65
CA TYR A 257 3.64 -14.76 -5.31
C TYR A 257 4.82 -15.02 -4.37
N PHE A 258 5.74 -15.90 -4.76
CA PHE A 258 6.91 -16.20 -3.93
C PHE A 258 7.91 -15.04 -3.88
N GLY A 259 7.86 -14.15 -4.86
CA GLY A 259 8.58 -12.88 -4.84
C GLY A 259 8.17 -12.01 -3.67
N LEU A 260 6.86 -11.76 -3.51
CA LEU A 260 6.30 -11.07 -2.36
C LEU A 260 6.59 -11.83 -1.05
N PHE A 261 6.37 -13.14 -1.05
CA PHE A 261 6.61 -14.01 0.09
C PHE A 261 8.05 -13.92 0.62
N SER A 262 9.03 -13.84 -0.27
CA SER A 262 10.44 -13.78 0.11
C SER A 262 10.82 -12.52 0.88
N PHE A 263 10.04 -11.43 0.78
CA PHE A 263 10.22 -10.26 1.62
C PHE A 263 9.71 -10.47 3.05
N VAL A 264 8.54 -11.13 3.19
CA VAL A 264 7.81 -11.16 4.45
C VAL A 264 8.07 -12.41 5.29
N ASN A 265 8.52 -13.52 4.69
CA ASN A 265 8.84 -14.78 5.39
C ASN A 265 10.00 -14.68 6.40
N ARG A 266 10.72 -13.56 6.40
CA ARG A 266 11.75 -13.27 7.42
C ARG A 266 11.16 -12.66 8.68
N SER A 267 9.94 -12.16 8.64
CA SER A 267 9.25 -11.55 9.78
C SER A 267 8.68 -12.64 10.70
N TYR A 268 8.77 -12.43 12.00
CA TYR A 268 8.20 -13.34 13.00
C TYR A 268 7.73 -12.57 14.25
N LEU A 269 6.82 -13.16 15.02
CA LEU A 269 6.37 -12.60 16.28
C LEU A 269 7.43 -12.79 17.37
N PHE A 270 7.84 -11.69 18.00
CA PHE A 270 8.69 -11.68 19.19
C PHE A 270 7.86 -11.21 20.39
N MET A 271 7.88 -11.99 21.47
CA MET A 271 7.21 -11.65 22.73
C MET A 271 8.20 -10.90 23.62
N ASP A 272 7.92 -9.63 23.93
CA ASP A 272 8.77 -8.85 24.82
C ASP A 272 8.26 -8.93 26.26
N GLU A 273 8.82 -9.85 27.05
CA GLU A 273 8.47 -10.03 28.48
C GLU A 273 8.70 -8.74 29.30
N LYS A 274 9.71 -7.93 28.95
CA LYS A 274 10.00 -6.66 29.64
C LYS A 274 8.92 -5.61 29.42
N ARG A 275 8.12 -5.78 28.36
CA ARG A 275 6.97 -4.93 28.03
C ARG A 275 5.65 -5.66 28.28
N GLY A 276 5.60 -6.50 29.32
CA GLY A 276 4.37 -7.19 29.73
C GLY A 276 3.86 -8.20 28.70
N GLY A 277 4.76 -8.79 27.91
CA GLY A 277 4.40 -9.76 26.86
C GLY A 277 3.89 -9.12 25.58
N ALA A 278 4.24 -7.85 25.30
CA ALA A 278 3.85 -7.19 24.07
C ALA A 278 4.41 -7.92 22.84
N GLN A 279 3.55 -8.19 21.86
CA GLN A 279 3.97 -8.74 20.57
C GLN A 279 4.64 -7.67 19.71
N LEU A 280 5.84 -7.98 19.21
CA LEU A 280 6.64 -7.15 18.33
C LEU A 280 7.02 -7.95 17.07
N LEU A 281 7.49 -7.27 16.03
CA LEU A 281 8.04 -7.92 14.85
C LEU A 281 9.56 -8.05 14.97
N GLY A 282 10.04 -9.28 15.05
CA GLY A 282 11.43 -9.61 14.78
C GLY A 282 11.64 -9.91 13.30
N GLU A 283 12.89 -9.82 12.83
CA GLU A 283 13.23 -10.18 11.47
C GLU A 283 14.52 -11.00 11.40
N LYS A 284 14.49 -12.07 10.63
CA LYS A 284 15.66 -12.92 10.35
C LYS A 284 16.59 -12.21 9.35
N GLY A 285 17.90 -12.28 9.58
CA GLY A 285 18.92 -11.72 8.67
C GLY A 285 19.09 -12.53 7.39
N GLU A 286 18.75 -13.82 7.45
CA GLU A 286 18.88 -14.76 6.35
C GLU A 286 17.60 -15.59 6.18
N GLY A 287 17.53 -16.37 5.10
CA GLY A 287 16.37 -17.18 4.74
C GLY A 287 15.95 -16.92 3.30
N MET A 288 16.30 -17.87 2.44
CA MET A 288 15.77 -17.95 1.07
C MET A 288 14.69 -19.02 1.06
N THR A 289 13.59 -18.75 0.37
CA THR A 289 12.47 -19.70 0.28
C THR A 289 12.59 -20.48 -1.01
N GLU A 290 12.38 -21.78 -0.96
CA GLU A 290 12.21 -22.60 -2.14
C GLU A 290 10.72 -22.84 -2.41
N PHE A 291 10.34 -22.92 -3.67
CA PHE A 291 9.00 -23.29 -4.10
C PHE A 291 9.03 -24.19 -5.32
N ALA A 292 7.99 -25.00 -5.50
CA ALA A 292 7.79 -25.82 -6.68
C ALA A 292 6.31 -25.76 -7.10
N SER A 293 6.04 -25.96 -8.38
CA SER A 293 4.67 -26.09 -8.86
C SER A 293 4.10 -27.44 -8.45
N VAL A 294 2.93 -27.43 -7.80
CA VAL A 294 2.21 -28.65 -7.42
C VAL A 294 1.77 -29.45 -8.65
N PHE A 295 1.50 -28.76 -9.77
CA PHE A 295 1.10 -29.39 -11.03
C PHE A 295 2.28 -29.76 -11.94
N ARG A 296 3.48 -29.22 -11.69
CA ARG A 296 4.70 -29.53 -12.44
C ARG A 296 5.86 -29.85 -11.49
N PRO A 297 5.76 -30.91 -10.67
CA PRO A 297 6.81 -31.25 -9.70
C PRO A 297 8.14 -31.65 -10.38
N ARG A 298 8.07 -32.10 -11.65
CA ARG A 298 9.27 -32.45 -12.45
C ARG A 298 10.13 -31.24 -12.80
N ASP A 299 9.60 -30.01 -12.70
CA ASP A 299 10.35 -28.78 -12.95
C ASP A 299 11.34 -28.45 -11.82
N GLY A 300 11.29 -29.21 -10.72
CA GLY A 300 12.17 -29.03 -9.57
C GLY A 300 11.81 -27.82 -8.70
N LYS A 301 12.61 -27.62 -7.65
CA LYS A 301 12.45 -26.47 -6.75
C LYS A 301 13.17 -25.25 -7.30
N LYS A 302 12.56 -24.08 -7.10
CA LYS A 302 13.09 -22.77 -7.47
C LYS A 302 13.29 -21.95 -6.21
N VAL A 303 14.38 -21.18 -6.16
CA VAL A 303 14.62 -20.22 -5.08
C VAL A 303 13.83 -18.94 -5.37
N ALA A 304 12.97 -18.55 -4.44
CA ALA A 304 12.21 -17.31 -4.46
C ALA A 304 13.16 -16.10 -4.45
N GLN A 305 12.97 -15.20 -5.42
CA GLN A 305 13.72 -13.96 -5.51
C GLN A 305 12.82 -12.80 -5.10
N PRO A 306 13.30 -11.86 -4.25
CA PRO A 306 12.55 -10.67 -3.88
C PRO A 306 12.20 -9.83 -5.11
N MET A 307 10.93 -9.88 -5.48
CA MET A 307 10.36 -9.15 -6.59
C MET A 307 8.97 -8.67 -6.24
N LEU A 308 8.67 -7.45 -6.67
CA LEU A 308 7.32 -6.92 -6.66
C LEU A 308 6.64 -7.23 -8.01
N PRO A 309 5.30 -7.27 -8.04
CA PRO A 309 4.53 -7.25 -9.29
C PRO A 309 5.06 -6.21 -10.28
N MET A 310 5.14 -6.56 -11.56
CA MET A 310 5.72 -5.72 -12.63
C MET A 310 7.21 -5.31 -12.45
N ALA A 311 7.98 -6.20 -11.80
CA ALA A 311 9.44 -6.34 -11.92
C ALA A 311 10.33 -5.23 -11.32
N ILE A 312 9.90 -4.55 -10.25
CA ILE A 312 10.88 -4.01 -9.29
C ILE A 312 11.48 -5.21 -8.54
N ALA A 313 12.45 -5.85 -9.18
CA ALA A 313 13.21 -6.94 -8.60
C ALA A 313 14.52 -6.40 -8.03
N VAL A 314 14.83 -6.84 -6.81
CA VAL A 314 15.89 -6.28 -5.99
C VAL A 314 17.19 -7.04 -6.21
N ASP A 315 18.32 -6.34 -6.31
CA ASP A 315 19.63 -6.94 -6.11
C ASP A 315 19.64 -7.81 -4.85
N ALA A 316 20.30 -8.97 -4.96
CA ALA A 316 20.53 -9.79 -3.80
C ALA A 316 21.27 -8.92 -2.77
N GLY A 317 20.68 -8.72 -1.59
CA GLY A 317 21.35 -7.97 -0.54
C GLY A 317 22.73 -8.57 -0.23
N PRO A 318 23.64 -7.78 0.35
CA PRO A 318 24.93 -8.30 0.78
C PRO A 318 24.67 -9.45 1.76
N GLU A 319 25.11 -10.64 1.39
CA GLU A 319 25.02 -11.83 2.23
C GLU A 319 26.28 -11.91 3.08
N SER A 320 26.09 -11.93 4.40
CA SER A 320 27.18 -11.94 5.36
C SER A 320 27.96 -13.26 5.32
N ALA A 321 29.26 -13.22 5.60
CA ALA A 321 30.11 -14.41 5.57
C ALA A 321 29.87 -15.29 6.81
N GLU A 322 29.46 -14.67 7.92
CA GLU A 322 29.05 -15.31 9.16
C GLU A 322 27.61 -14.91 9.56
N GLU A 323 26.88 -15.79 10.25
CA GLU A 323 25.48 -15.52 10.65
C GLU A 323 25.40 -14.35 11.66
N ALA A 324 26.41 -14.19 12.51
CA ALA A 324 26.51 -13.08 13.46
C ALA A 324 26.65 -11.72 12.77
N GLU A 325 27.28 -11.68 11.60
CA GLU A 325 27.47 -10.44 10.83
C GLU A 325 26.17 -9.95 10.18
N ALA A 326 25.17 -10.83 10.00
CA ALA A 326 23.88 -10.49 9.39
C ALA A 326 22.99 -9.63 10.30
N TYR A 327 23.31 -9.53 11.59
CA TYR A 327 22.49 -8.85 12.59
C TYR A 327 23.19 -7.62 13.19
N LEU A 328 22.40 -6.58 13.46
CA LEU A 328 22.75 -5.53 14.43
C LEU A 328 22.50 -6.03 15.84
N VAL A 329 21.39 -6.75 16.04
CA VAL A 329 21.04 -7.43 17.29
C VAL A 329 20.72 -8.88 16.95
N ALA A 330 21.57 -9.80 17.40
CA ALA A 330 21.39 -11.22 17.14
C ALA A 330 20.13 -11.78 17.85
N PRO A 331 19.47 -12.80 17.26
CA PRO A 331 18.34 -13.46 17.88
C PRO A 331 18.75 -14.13 19.20
N GLY A 332 17.93 -13.97 20.23
CA GLY A 332 18.08 -14.65 21.51
C GLY A 332 16.74 -14.76 22.24
N LYS A 333 16.70 -15.54 23.33
CA LYS A 333 15.46 -15.77 24.10
C LYS A 333 14.75 -14.46 24.48
N ASP A 334 15.53 -13.48 24.95
CA ASP A 334 15.03 -12.16 25.37
C ASP A 334 15.50 -11.04 24.43
N SER A 335 15.95 -11.41 23.23
CA SER A 335 16.56 -10.49 22.26
C SER A 335 15.86 -10.60 20.91
N ARG A 336 15.14 -9.54 20.55
CA ARG A 336 14.51 -9.40 19.24
C ARG A 336 15.57 -9.24 18.17
N ALA A 337 15.53 -10.08 17.13
CA ALA A 337 16.48 -9.98 16.05
C ALA A 337 16.26 -8.71 15.23
N VAL A 338 17.35 -7.99 14.98
CA VAL A 338 17.38 -6.82 14.10
C VAL A 338 18.47 -7.05 13.06
N PRO A 339 18.10 -7.31 11.79
CA PRO A 339 19.08 -7.55 10.74
C PRO A 339 19.77 -6.24 10.32
N ARG A 340 21.02 -6.32 9.84
CA ARG A 340 21.69 -5.16 9.20
C ARG A 340 20.98 -4.71 7.93
N HIS A 341 20.36 -5.66 7.22
CA HIS A 341 19.62 -5.42 5.99
C HIS A 341 18.22 -6.02 6.10
N SER A 342 17.23 -5.17 6.36
CA SER A 342 15.83 -5.57 6.48
C SER A 342 15.18 -5.73 5.10
N ARG A 343 14.68 -6.93 4.79
CA ARG A 343 13.82 -7.19 3.63
C ARG A 343 12.47 -6.52 3.79
N ARG A 344 11.95 -6.42 5.00
CA ARG A 344 10.69 -5.75 5.26
C ARG A 344 10.78 -4.23 5.01
N GLN A 345 11.85 -3.56 5.45
CA GLN A 345 12.10 -2.15 5.14
C GLN A 345 12.27 -1.94 3.64
N GLN A 346 13.00 -2.84 2.98
CA GLN A 346 13.19 -2.79 1.54
C GLN A 346 11.87 -2.95 0.78
N LEU A 347 11.01 -3.90 1.19
CA LEU A 347 9.65 -4.03 0.66
C LEU A 347 8.87 -2.73 0.82
N ALA A 348 8.89 -2.12 2.01
CA ALA A 348 8.16 -0.88 2.29
C ALA A 348 8.53 0.25 1.32
N VAL A 349 9.84 0.47 1.12
CA VAL A 349 10.35 1.51 0.21
C VAL A 349 9.98 1.21 -1.25
N LEU A 350 10.18 -0.03 -1.71
CA LEU A 350 9.96 -0.38 -3.11
C LEU A 350 8.47 -0.47 -3.47
N ALA A 351 7.63 -0.93 -2.54
CA ALA A 351 6.20 -1.04 -2.74
C ALA A 351 5.54 0.33 -2.92
N THR A 352 6.06 1.35 -2.25
CA THR A 352 5.47 2.71 -2.22
C THR A 352 6.28 3.74 -3.01
N HIS A 353 7.31 3.29 -3.74
CA HIS A 353 8.13 4.15 -4.59
C HIS A 353 7.28 4.80 -5.70
N PRO A 354 7.49 6.08 -6.04
CA PRO A 354 6.73 6.74 -7.11
C PRO A 354 6.82 6.09 -8.49
N GLU A 355 7.87 5.31 -8.77
CA GLU A 355 8.00 4.52 -10.01
C GLU A 355 7.29 3.16 -9.95
N ASN A 356 6.66 2.81 -8.83
CA ASN A 356 5.87 1.58 -8.72
C ASN A 356 4.45 1.82 -9.25
N ASP A 357 4.30 1.67 -10.57
CA ASP A 357 3.03 1.89 -11.26
C ASP A 357 1.88 1.02 -10.74
N CYS A 358 2.15 -0.21 -10.27
CA CYS A 358 1.12 -1.07 -9.68
C CYS A 358 0.50 -0.44 -8.43
N PHE A 359 1.36 0.06 -7.53
CA PHE A 359 0.91 0.72 -6.31
C PHE A 359 0.12 1.99 -6.61
N ASN A 360 0.66 2.85 -7.49
CA ASN A 360 0.00 4.10 -7.86
C ASN A 360 -1.36 3.86 -8.51
N ARG A 361 -1.44 2.92 -9.48
CA ARG A 361 -2.69 2.55 -10.15
C ARG A 361 -3.71 2.02 -9.16
N ASN A 362 -3.33 1.08 -8.31
CA ASN A 362 -4.28 0.47 -7.38
C ASN A 362 -4.74 1.44 -6.28
N LEU A 363 -3.84 2.25 -5.71
CA LEU A 363 -4.23 3.25 -4.72
C LEU A 363 -5.16 4.31 -5.33
N ALA A 364 -4.84 4.84 -6.52
CA ALA A 364 -5.71 5.77 -7.22
C ALA A 364 -7.07 5.13 -7.58
N ASN A 365 -7.08 3.88 -8.04
CA ASN A 365 -8.29 3.12 -8.36
C ASN A 365 -9.19 2.92 -7.13
N ARG A 366 -8.60 2.62 -5.97
CA ARG A 366 -9.33 2.45 -4.70
C ARG A 366 -9.90 3.76 -4.19
N LEU A 367 -9.13 4.85 -4.21
CA LEU A 367 -9.63 6.18 -3.83
C LEU A 367 -10.74 6.68 -4.76
N TRP A 368 -10.61 6.42 -6.06
CA TRP A 368 -11.68 6.66 -7.03
C TRP A 368 -12.93 5.84 -6.71
N ALA A 369 -12.78 4.54 -6.42
CA ALA A 369 -13.89 3.66 -6.08
C ALA A 369 -14.63 4.09 -4.81
N VAL A 370 -13.93 4.67 -3.82
CA VAL A 370 -14.56 5.23 -2.61
C VAL A 370 -15.59 6.31 -2.96
N LEU A 371 -15.26 7.22 -3.89
CA LEU A 371 -16.14 8.33 -4.29
C LEU A 371 -17.16 7.93 -5.36
N MET A 372 -16.75 7.09 -6.32
CA MET A 372 -17.55 6.76 -7.50
C MET A 372 -18.38 5.48 -7.32
N GLY A 373 -18.09 4.67 -6.29
CA GLY A 373 -18.75 3.38 -6.02
C GLY A 373 -18.30 2.23 -6.88
N MET A 374 -17.38 2.46 -7.80
CA MET A 374 -16.80 1.47 -8.68
C MET A 374 -15.39 1.91 -9.07
N GLY A 375 -14.45 0.96 -9.07
CA GLY A 375 -13.11 1.20 -9.60
C GLY A 375 -13.11 1.24 -11.13
N ILE A 376 -12.12 1.89 -11.72
CA ILE A 376 -11.88 1.81 -13.16
C ILE A 376 -11.48 0.38 -13.54
N VAL A 377 -10.70 -0.28 -12.69
CA VAL A 377 -10.63 -1.74 -12.64
C VAL A 377 -11.53 -2.18 -11.50
N HIS A 378 -12.49 -3.07 -11.78
CA HIS A 378 -13.42 -3.56 -10.79
C HIS A 378 -13.64 -5.07 -10.93
N PRO A 379 -13.51 -5.89 -9.86
CA PRO A 379 -13.10 -5.53 -8.50
C PRO A 379 -11.73 -4.84 -8.41
N VAL A 380 -11.50 -4.05 -7.36
CA VAL A 380 -10.32 -3.16 -7.25
C VAL A 380 -8.99 -3.91 -7.08
N ASP A 381 -9.05 -5.21 -6.82
CA ASP A 381 -7.93 -6.13 -6.60
C ASP A 381 -7.76 -7.15 -7.74
N MET A 382 -8.36 -6.88 -8.91
CA MET A 382 -8.31 -7.74 -10.10
C MET A 382 -7.66 -7.05 -11.30
N HIS A 383 -6.47 -6.47 -11.10
CA HIS A 383 -5.68 -5.88 -12.17
C HIS A 383 -4.98 -6.96 -13.01
N HIS A 384 -5.54 -7.29 -14.19
CA HIS A 384 -4.93 -8.20 -15.17
C HIS A 384 -5.49 -7.98 -16.59
N SER A 385 -4.84 -8.58 -17.59
CA SER A 385 -5.16 -8.45 -19.02
C SER A 385 -6.58 -8.87 -19.36
N GLU A 386 -7.10 -9.92 -18.71
CA GLU A 386 -8.47 -10.42 -18.88
C GLU A 386 -9.52 -9.60 -18.09
N ASN A 387 -9.10 -8.60 -17.31
CA ASN A 387 -9.99 -7.64 -16.64
C ASN A 387 -9.44 -6.22 -16.87
N PRO A 388 -9.45 -5.75 -18.13
CA PRO A 388 -8.89 -4.46 -18.46
C PRO A 388 -9.65 -3.33 -17.78
N PRO A 389 -8.98 -2.20 -17.48
CA PRO A 389 -9.65 -1.01 -16.96
C PRO A 389 -10.75 -0.54 -17.92
N ALA A 390 -11.87 -0.04 -17.40
CA ALA A 390 -12.96 0.57 -18.18
C ALA A 390 -12.53 1.86 -18.92
N SER A 391 -11.42 2.45 -18.51
CA SER A 391 -10.65 3.41 -19.30
C SER A 391 -9.20 3.39 -18.80
N ALA A 392 -8.30 2.85 -19.60
CA ALA A 392 -6.88 2.79 -19.26
C ALA A 392 -6.26 4.20 -19.21
N ALA A 393 -6.67 5.07 -20.14
CA ALA A 393 -6.31 6.48 -20.14
C ALA A 393 -6.68 7.19 -18.82
N LEU A 394 -7.91 6.99 -18.32
CA LEU A 394 -8.35 7.59 -17.06
C LEU A 394 -7.58 7.02 -15.85
N LEU A 395 -7.35 5.70 -15.81
CA LEU A 395 -6.61 5.08 -14.70
C LEU A 395 -5.17 5.61 -14.62
N ARG A 396 -4.48 5.72 -15.77
CA ARG A 396 -3.15 6.32 -15.85
C ARG A 396 -3.17 7.77 -15.38
N LEU A 397 -4.15 8.55 -15.84
CA LEU A 397 -4.31 9.95 -15.46
C LEU A 397 -4.44 10.11 -13.93
N LEU A 398 -5.25 9.27 -13.28
CA LEU A 398 -5.44 9.31 -11.83
C LEU A 398 -4.17 8.87 -11.09
N ALA A 399 -3.49 7.83 -11.57
CA ALA A 399 -2.22 7.37 -10.98
C ALA A 399 -1.15 8.47 -11.05
N GLU A 400 -0.96 9.08 -12.21
CA GLU A 400 -0.07 10.24 -12.40
C GLU A 400 -0.51 11.42 -11.53
N GLY A 401 -1.82 11.72 -11.50
CA GLY A 401 -2.37 12.82 -10.70
C GLY A 401 -2.14 12.66 -9.20
N LEU A 402 -2.18 11.43 -8.68
CA LEU A 402 -1.88 11.11 -7.29
C LEU A 402 -0.40 11.34 -6.96
N VAL A 403 0.50 11.00 -7.89
CA VAL A 403 1.95 11.26 -7.75
C VAL A 403 2.23 12.76 -7.88
N ASP A 404 1.65 13.43 -8.87
CA ASP A 404 1.81 14.86 -9.15
C ASP A 404 1.39 15.73 -7.94
N CYS A 405 0.37 15.32 -7.18
CA CYS A 405 -0.05 16.01 -5.96
C CYS A 405 0.69 15.55 -4.70
N GLY A 406 1.79 14.79 -4.83
CA GLY A 406 2.61 14.33 -3.72
C GLY A 406 1.89 13.37 -2.77
N TYR A 407 0.93 12.59 -3.26
CA TYR A 407 0.05 11.71 -2.48
C TYR A 407 -0.74 12.45 -1.37
N ASP A 408 -0.98 13.76 -1.51
CA ASP A 408 -1.92 14.49 -0.65
C ASP A 408 -3.35 14.01 -0.93
N LEU A 409 -3.92 13.29 0.04
CA LEU A 409 -5.27 12.75 -0.04
C LEU A 409 -6.34 13.83 -0.26
N ARG A 410 -6.22 15.00 0.39
CA ARG A 410 -7.22 16.06 0.26
C ARG A 410 -7.16 16.68 -1.12
N GLU A 411 -5.96 16.94 -1.63
CA GLU A 411 -5.80 17.49 -2.98
C GLU A 411 -6.29 16.49 -4.04
N PHE A 412 -5.94 15.22 -3.92
CA PHE A 412 -6.41 14.21 -4.86
C PHE A 412 -7.94 14.12 -4.90
N LEU A 413 -8.59 14.00 -3.73
CA LEU A 413 -10.06 13.93 -3.66
C LEU A 413 -10.74 15.25 -4.04
N ARG A 414 -10.12 16.41 -3.79
CA ARG A 414 -10.59 17.71 -4.29
C ARG A 414 -10.73 17.69 -5.81
N GLN A 415 -9.70 17.20 -6.50
CA GLN A 415 -9.69 17.14 -7.96
C GLN A 415 -10.75 16.18 -8.50
N VAL A 416 -10.95 15.03 -7.86
CA VAL A 416 -12.03 14.10 -8.23
C VAL A 416 -13.41 14.72 -7.97
N ALA A 417 -13.65 15.29 -6.79
CA ALA A 417 -14.95 15.87 -6.42
C ALA A 417 -15.33 17.09 -7.28
N ARG A 418 -14.34 17.85 -7.76
CA ARG A 418 -14.55 18.99 -8.67
C ARG A 418 -14.77 18.60 -10.13
N SER A 419 -14.55 17.34 -10.51
CA SER A 419 -14.80 16.89 -11.88
C SER A 419 -16.29 16.86 -12.20
N ASP A 420 -16.65 17.15 -13.45
CA ASP A 420 -18.00 16.94 -13.97
C ASP A 420 -18.40 15.46 -13.81
N ALA A 421 -17.46 14.52 -14.04
CA ALA A 421 -17.70 13.09 -13.89
C ALA A 421 -18.25 12.72 -12.50
N TYR A 422 -17.70 13.29 -11.42
CA TYR A 422 -18.21 13.11 -10.06
C TYR A 422 -19.57 13.79 -9.86
N GLN A 423 -19.79 14.94 -10.47
CA GLN A 423 -20.98 15.78 -10.30
C GLN A 423 -22.15 15.42 -11.22
N ARG A 424 -22.07 14.36 -12.02
CA ARG A 424 -23.18 13.89 -12.86
C ARG A 424 -24.35 13.33 -12.05
N SER A 425 -25.55 13.44 -12.63
CA SER A 425 -26.76 12.82 -12.09
C SER A 425 -26.82 11.33 -12.43
N VAL A 426 -27.55 10.57 -11.61
CA VAL A 426 -28.01 9.21 -11.94
C VAL A 426 -29.20 9.19 -12.90
N GLU A 427 -29.84 10.34 -13.11
CA GLU A 427 -30.95 10.50 -14.04
C GLU A 427 -30.50 10.21 -15.48
N MET A 428 -31.24 9.33 -16.13
CA MET A 428 -30.93 8.90 -17.49
C MET A 428 -31.42 9.96 -18.49
N PRO A 429 -30.62 10.36 -19.49
CA PRO A 429 -31.08 11.32 -20.49
C PRO A 429 -32.19 10.70 -21.35
N ASP A 430 -33.21 11.50 -21.72
CA ASP A 430 -34.19 11.07 -22.72
C ASP A 430 -33.53 11.05 -24.11
N LEU A 431 -33.32 9.84 -24.63
CA LEU A 431 -32.69 9.65 -25.94
C LEU A 431 -33.68 9.86 -27.10
N ARG A 432 -35.00 9.83 -26.86
CA ARG A 432 -36.01 9.94 -27.92
C ARG A 432 -35.87 11.23 -28.75
N PRO A 433 -35.70 12.44 -28.18
CA PRO A 433 -35.53 13.66 -28.95
C PRO A 433 -34.14 13.81 -29.58
N TRP A 434 -33.15 13.04 -29.14
CA TRP A 434 -31.77 13.20 -29.59
C TRP A 434 -31.61 12.69 -31.03
N ALA A 435 -31.19 13.55 -31.97
CA ALA A 435 -31.04 13.18 -33.38
C ALA A 435 -29.95 12.12 -33.63
N GLY A 436 -29.00 11.98 -32.70
CA GLY A 436 -27.77 11.20 -32.87
C GLY A 436 -26.57 12.12 -33.11
N PRO A 437 -25.36 11.55 -33.27
CA PRO A 437 -24.16 12.31 -33.57
C PRO A 437 -24.21 12.92 -34.99
N LEU A 438 -23.38 13.94 -35.24
CA LEU A 438 -23.20 14.51 -36.58
C LEU A 438 -22.81 13.40 -37.58
N GLY A 439 -23.50 13.35 -38.72
CA GLY A 439 -23.32 12.31 -39.74
C GLY A 439 -23.99 10.96 -39.44
N GLY A 440 -24.70 10.83 -38.32
CA GLY A 440 -25.56 9.69 -38.00
C GLY A 440 -24.83 8.34 -37.97
N THR A 441 -25.55 7.27 -38.32
CA THR A 441 -25.02 5.88 -38.30
C THR A 441 -23.88 5.65 -39.31
N ALA A 442 -23.86 6.39 -40.43
CA ALA A 442 -22.80 6.29 -41.43
C ALA A 442 -21.44 6.78 -40.88
N ALA A 443 -21.43 7.90 -40.14
CA ALA A 443 -20.22 8.41 -39.49
C ALA A 443 -19.70 7.42 -38.42
N LEU A 444 -20.60 6.83 -37.63
CA LEU A 444 -20.22 5.81 -36.64
C LEU A 444 -19.61 4.57 -37.30
N GLN A 445 -20.13 4.15 -38.46
CA GLN A 445 -19.56 3.02 -39.21
C GLN A 445 -18.14 3.29 -39.71
N VAL A 446 -17.87 4.52 -40.18
CA VAL A 446 -16.52 4.96 -40.56
C VAL A 446 -15.59 4.93 -39.34
N GLU A 447 -16.06 5.39 -38.18
CA GLU A 447 -15.26 5.39 -36.96
C GLU A 447 -14.93 3.96 -36.47
N VAL A 448 -15.89 3.04 -36.50
CA VAL A 448 -15.67 1.61 -36.22
C VAL A 448 -14.62 1.01 -37.16
N ALA A 449 -14.64 1.39 -38.44
CA ALA A 449 -13.65 0.93 -39.41
C ALA A 449 -12.24 1.44 -39.07
N LYS A 450 -12.09 2.73 -38.72
CA LYS A 450 -10.82 3.32 -38.26
C LYS A 450 -10.30 2.66 -36.98
N LEU A 451 -11.16 2.46 -35.98
CA LEU A 451 -10.79 1.77 -34.74
C LEU A 451 -10.33 0.34 -35.01
N SER A 452 -10.99 -0.36 -35.94
CA SER A 452 -10.59 -1.71 -36.35
C SER A 452 -9.23 -1.72 -37.06
N GLU A 453 -8.93 -0.71 -37.87
CA GLU A 453 -7.61 -0.54 -38.49
C GLU A 453 -6.52 -0.26 -37.45
N ASN A 454 -6.76 0.68 -36.53
CA ASN A 454 -5.85 0.99 -35.44
C ASN A 454 -5.55 -0.24 -34.57
N LEU A 455 -6.57 -1.04 -34.24
CA LEU A 455 -6.40 -2.30 -33.51
C LEU A 455 -5.49 -3.29 -34.26
N ARG A 456 -5.69 -3.47 -35.57
CA ARG A 456 -4.82 -4.32 -36.41
C ARG A 456 -3.36 -3.84 -36.42
N GLY A 457 -3.14 -2.52 -36.36
CA GLY A 457 -1.80 -1.93 -36.29
C GLY A 457 -1.07 -2.18 -34.97
N LEU A 458 -1.79 -2.35 -33.85
CA LEU A 458 -1.20 -2.59 -32.54
C LEU A 458 -0.77 -4.05 -32.32
N ASP A 459 -1.47 -5.01 -32.91
CA ASP A 459 -1.17 -6.44 -32.76
C ASP A 459 0.30 -6.82 -33.06
N PRO A 460 0.93 -6.38 -34.17
CA PRO A 460 2.34 -6.69 -34.42
C PRO A 460 3.29 -6.02 -33.42
N ILE A 461 2.95 -4.81 -32.93
CA ILE A 461 3.77 -4.09 -31.94
C ILE A 461 3.76 -4.84 -30.60
N ILE A 462 2.59 -5.22 -30.12
CA ILE A 462 2.44 -5.99 -28.87
C ILE A 462 3.16 -7.33 -28.98
N LYS A 463 3.02 -8.04 -30.11
CA LYS A 463 3.75 -9.30 -30.36
C LYS A 463 5.26 -9.12 -30.36
N SER A 464 5.79 -8.03 -30.91
CA SER A 464 7.23 -7.71 -30.85
C SER A 464 7.68 -7.51 -29.41
N LEU A 465 6.94 -6.71 -28.64
CA LEU A 465 7.24 -6.45 -27.23
C LEU A 465 7.16 -7.74 -26.40
N ASP A 466 6.18 -8.62 -26.65
CA ASP A 466 6.08 -9.94 -26.00
C ASP A 466 7.31 -10.82 -26.28
N ALA A 467 7.82 -10.80 -27.52
CA ALA A 467 9.02 -11.54 -27.90
C ALA A 467 10.27 -10.98 -27.20
N GLU A 468 10.41 -9.65 -27.13
CA GLU A 468 11.51 -8.98 -26.42
C GLU A 468 11.48 -9.23 -24.91
N VAL A 469 10.29 -9.11 -24.29
CA VAL A 469 10.07 -9.45 -22.87
C VAL A 469 10.45 -10.90 -22.61
N SER A 470 10.06 -11.83 -23.49
CA SER A 470 10.40 -13.24 -23.38
C SER A 470 11.91 -13.48 -23.46
N LEU A 471 12.59 -12.82 -24.40
CA LEU A 471 14.04 -12.91 -24.57
C LEU A 471 14.80 -12.42 -23.33
N VAL A 472 14.43 -11.25 -22.79
CA VAL A 472 15.05 -10.71 -21.58
C VAL A 472 14.74 -11.57 -20.35
N THR A 473 13.52 -12.10 -20.25
CA THR A 473 13.13 -13.04 -19.20
C THR A 473 13.99 -14.31 -19.25
N GLN A 474 14.25 -14.86 -20.44
CA GLN A 474 15.13 -16.01 -20.62
C GLN A 474 16.58 -15.70 -20.18
N ARG A 475 17.11 -14.51 -20.50
CA ARG A 475 18.42 -14.07 -20.02
C ARG A 475 18.48 -14.00 -18.50
N LEU A 476 17.44 -13.45 -17.86
CA LEU A 476 17.34 -13.41 -16.39
C LEU A 476 17.28 -14.80 -15.76
N GLN A 477 16.59 -15.76 -16.39
CA GLN A 477 16.61 -17.16 -15.94
C GLN A 477 18.01 -17.78 -16.05
N GLY A 478 18.77 -17.41 -17.09
CA GLY A 478 20.19 -17.76 -17.22
C GLY A 478 21.01 -17.24 -16.04
N TYR A 479 20.93 -15.94 -15.76
CA TYR A 479 21.62 -15.33 -14.61
C TYR A 479 21.19 -15.96 -13.27
N GLN A 480 19.92 -16.31 -13.11
CA GLN A 480 19.44 -17.00 -11.92
C GLN A 480 20.08 -18.40 -11.75
N SER A 481 20.24 -19.13 -12.85
CA SER A 481 20.89 -20.44 -12.84
C SER A 481 22.37 -20.33 -12.44
N ASP A 482 23.06 -19.32 -12.99
CA ASP A 482 24.46 -19.02 -12.64
C ASP A 482 24.59 -18.56 -11.18
N PHE A 483 23.64 -17.76 -10.70
CA PHE A 483 23.56 -17.35 -9.30
C PHE A 483 23.42 -18.57 -8.37
N ASN A 484 22.49 -19.47 -8.65
CA ASN A 484 22.29 -20.68 -7.87
C ASN A 484 23.57 -21.54 -7.82
N ARG A 485 24.26 -21.68 -8.96
CA ARG A 485 25.53 -22.42 -9.05
C ARG A 485 26.64 -21.74 -8.24
N LEU A 486 26.75 -20.42 -8.28
CA LEU A 486 27.71 -19.67 -7.46
C LEU A 486 27.41 -19.81 -5.96
N GLN A 487 26.14 -19.79 -5.59
CA GLN A 487 25.71 -19.94 -4.20
C GLN A 487 26.03 -21.33 -3.65
N GLN A 488 25.72 -22.38 -4.39
CA GLN A 488 26.07 -23.74 -3.98
C GLN A 488 27.58 -23.87 -3.74
N ARG A 489 28.41 -23.36 -4.67
CA ARG A 489 29.87 -23.39 -4.53
C ARG A 489 30.35 -22.58 -3.31
N ARG A 490 29.68 -21.47 -3.00
CA ARG A 490 30.01 -20.62 -1.86
C ARG A 490 29.62 -21.29 -0.53
N GLU A 491 28.48 -21.96 -0.46
CA GLU A 491 28.07 -22.75 0.71
C GLU A 491 29.01 -23.92 0.95
N GLU A 492 29.40 -24.65 -0.09
CA GLU A 492 30.41 -25.70 -0.02
C GLU A 492 31.75 -25.16 0.50
N ALA A 493 32.19 -24.01 -0.02
CA ALA A 493 33.38 -23.30 0.45
C ALA A 493 33.26 -22.85 1.91
N ARG A 494 32.08 -22.38 2.35
CA ARG A 494 31.82 -21.96 3.73
C ARG A 494 31.85 -23.13 4.70
N LYS A 495 31.20 -24.26 4.37
CA LYS A 495 31.26 -25.50 5.16
C LYS A 495 32.69 -26.00 5.33
N LYS A 496 33.47 -25.97 4.24
CA LYS A 496 34.90 -26.31 4.28
C LYS A 496 35.70 -25.31 5.12
N GLY A 497 35.39 -24.02 5.03
CA GLY A 497 36.02 -22.98 5.85
C GLY A 497 35.78 -23.18 7.34
N GLN A 498 34.55 -23.55 7.73
CA GLN A 498 34.21 -23.88 9.10
C GLN A 498 35.03 -25.08 9.62
N GLN A 499 35.11 -26.17 8.85
CA GLN A 499 35.91 -27.34 9.20
C GLN A 499 37.40 -27.00 9.38
N LEU A 500 37.95 -26.16 8.49
CA LEU A 500 39.34 -25.70 8.60
C LEU A 500 39.55 -24.77 9.80
N GLY A 501 38.55 -23.94 10.13
CA GLY A 501 38.55 -23.09 11.33
C GLY A 501 38.56 -23.91 12.61
N GLU A 502 37.68 -24.91 12.71
CA GLU A 502 37.64 -25.86 13.85
C GLU A 502 38.97 -26.62 13.99
N GLN A 503 39.54 -27.07 12.88
CA GLN A 503 40.85 -27.72 12.88
C GLN A 503 41.96 -26.76 13.34
N ARG A 504 42.00 -25.53 12.83
CA ARG A 504 42.95 -24.49 13.28
C ARG A 504 42.84 -24.26 14.78
N ASP A 505 41.63 -24.15 15.31
CA ASP A 505 41.40 -23.86 16.73
C ASP A 505 41.80 -25.06 17.61
N LYS A 506 41.57 -26.29 17.14
CA LYS A 506 42.08 -27.51 17.77
C LYS A 506 43.60 -27.54 17.81
N GLU A 507 44.28 -27.21 16.71
CA GLU A 507 45.75 -27.18 16.66
C GLU A 507 46.34 -26.06 17.54
N LYS A 508 45.67 -24.90 17.62
CA LYS A 508 46.02 -23.81 18.54
C LYS A 508 45.90 -24.25 20.00
N ALA A 509 44.83 -24.97 20.35
CA ALA A 509 44.66 -25.50 21.69
C ALA A 509 45.75 -26.53 22.04
N ALA A 510 46.14 -27.39 21.09
CA ALA A 510 47.25 -28.33 21.28
C ALA A 510 48.60 -27.62 21.48
N LEU A 511 48.89 -26.55 20.73
CA LEU A 511 50.08 -25.74 20.92
C LEU A 511 50.09 -25.07 22.31
N ALA A 512 48.96 -24.49 22.73
CA ALA A 512 48.81 -23.87 24.04
C ALA A 512 49.02 -24.90 25.18
N ALA A 513 48.51 -26.13 25.00
CA ALA A 513 48.72 -27.22 25.95
C ALA A 513 50.21 -27.63 26.05
N LEU A 514 50.93 -27.74 24.92
CA LEU A 514 52.38 -27.99 24.92
C LEU A 514 53.16 -26.88 25.62
N GLN A 515 52.80 -25.61 25.39
CA GLN A 515 53.40 -24.47 26.08
C GLN A 515 53.16 -24.50 27.58
N ALA A 516 51.94 -24.84 28.01
CA ALA A 516 51.59 -25.00 29.41
C ALA A 516 52.37 -26.16 30.07
N ASN A 517 52.50 -27.30 29.40
CA ASN A 517 53.29 -28.44 29.88
C ASN A 517 54.78 -28.09 30.00
N ARG A 518 55.34 -27.38 29.01
CA ARG A 518 56.71 -26.87 29.09
C ARG A 518 56.93 -25.98 30.32
N ALA A 519 56.00 -25.05 30.57
CA ALA A 519 56.08 -24.16 31.73
C ALA A 519 56.01 -24.93 33.07
N ARG A 520 55.21 -26.00 33.13
CA ARG A 520 55.15 -26.91 34.28
C ARG A 520 56.47 -27.64 34.48
N GLU A 521 57.07 -28.22 33.43
CA GLU A 521 58.37 -28.91 33.52
C GLU A 521 59.48 -27.95 33.97
N ILE A 522 59.52 -26.73 33.43
CA ILE A 522 60.49 -25.70 33.87
C ILE A 522 60.32 -25.38 35.37
N SER A 523 59.07 -25.23 35.84
CA SER A 523 58.78 -24.95 37.24
C SER A 523 59.14 -26.13 38.15
N LEU A 524 58.87 -27.37 37.70
CA LEU A 524 59.23 -28.59 38.40
C LEU A 524 60.75 -28.73 38.53
N ILE A 525 61.49 -28.54 37.44
CA ILE A 525 62.96 -28.56 37.43
C ILE A 525 63.51 -27.52 38.42
N LYS A 526 62.96 -26.30 38.44
CA LYS A 526 63.37 -25.24 39.38
C LYS A 526 63.13 -25.67 40.84
N ALA A 527 61.96 -26.22 41.15
CA ALA A 527 61.61 -26.68 42.49
C ALA A 527 62.49 -27.85 42.94
N LEU A 528 62.71 -28.84 42.08
CA LEU A 528 63.57 -30.00 42.36
C LEU A 528 65.03 -29.58 42.56
N LYS A 529 65.55 -28.62 41.78
CA LYS A 529 66.90 -28.08 41.96
C LYS A 529 67.04 -27.33 43.29
N ALA A 530 66.03 -26.57 43.71
CA ALA A 530 66.04 -25.92 45.02
C ALA A 530 66.01 -26.97 46.16
N ALA A 531 65.18 -28.01 46.05
CA ALA A 531 65.12 -29.10 47.02
C ALA A 531 66.43 -29.91 47.09
N ALA A 532 67.09 -30.11 45.93
CA ALA A 532 68.40 -30.72 45.84
C ALA A 532 69.46 -29.90 46.60
N GLN A 533 69.47 -28.57 46.43
CA GLN A 533 70.38 -27.67 47.14
C GLN A 533 70.18 -27.70 48.66
N GLU A 534 68.94 -27.75 49.15
CA GLU A 534 68.67 -27.88 50.59
C GLU A 534 69.08 -29.27 51.12
N THR A 535 68.86 -30.34 50.34
CA THR A 535 69.37 -31.68 50.67
C THR A 535 70.90 -31.70 50.75
N ASP A 536 71.60 -31.01 49.83
CA ASP A 536 73.07 -30.88 49.85
C ASP A 536 73.56 -30.18 51.13
N LYS A 537 72.88 -29.12 51.58
CA LYS A 537 73.17 -28.46 52.87
C LYS A 537 72.95 -29.40 54.05
N ALA A 538 71.87 -30.21 54.04
CA ALA A 538 71.60 -31.18 55.09
C ALA A 538 72.67 -32.29 55.15
N ILE A 539 73.13 -32.78 53.99
CA ILE A 539 74.24 -33.75 53.88
C ILE A 539 75.54 -33.17 54.45
N GLN A 540 75.82 -31.88 54.24
CA GLN A 540 76.99 -31.21 54.82
C GLN A 540 76.92 -31.13 56.36
N LEU A 541 75.72 -30.94 56.94
CA LEU A 541 75.53 -30.90 58.39
C LEU A 541 75.60 -32.28 59.05
N LYS A 542 75.30 -33.37 58.31
CA LYS A 542 75.37 -34.75 58.80
C LYS A 542 75.99 -35.68 57.75
N SER A 543 77.30 -35.58 57.60
CA SER A 543 78.07 -36.37 56.62
C SER A 543 78.02 -37.87 56.93
N GLY A 544 77.66 -38.69 55.92
CA GLY A 544 77.59 -40.16 56.04
C GLY A 544 76.18 -40.74 56.23
N ASP A 545 75.15 -39.89 56.26
CA ASP A 545 73.75 -40.34 56.30
C ASP A 545 73.31 -40.93 54.95
N LYS A 546 73.10 -42.26 54.93
CA LYS A 546 72.75 -43.01 53.71
C LYS A 546 71.37 -42.63 53.16
N GLU A 547 70.45 -42.18 54.01
CA GLU A 547 69.07 -41.85 53.60
C GLU A 547 69.03 -40.48 52.90
N LEU A 548 69.77 -39.50 53.40
CA LEU A 548 69.92 -38.19 52.73
C LEU A 548 70.62 -38.31 51.37
N ALA A 549 71.66 -39.15 51.27
CA ALA A 549 72.33 -39.43 50.01
C ALA A 549 71.40 -40.12 48.98
N ALA A 550 70.58 -41.08 49.43
CA ALA A 550 69.59 -41.74 48.59
C ALA A 550 68.52 -40.75 48.08
N ASN A 551 68.02 -39.87 48.95
CA ASN A 551 67.05 -38.83 48.58
C ASN A 551 67.62 -37.86 47.56
N ARG A 552 68.90 -37.45 47.70
CA ARG A 552 69.58 -36.59 46.73
C ARG A 552 69.70 -37.24 45.34
N ALA A 553 70.08 -38.51 45.30
CA ALA A 553 70.15 -39.28 44.05
C ALA A 553 68.76 -39.44 43.40
N GLN A 554 67.71 -39.61 44.21
CA GLN A 554 66.34 -39.67 43.72
C GLN A 554 65.87 -38.32 43.13
N LEU A 555 66.26 -37.19 43.74
CA LEU A 555 66.02 -35.85 43.18
C LEU A 555 66.75 -35.64 41.86
N ASP A 556 68.02 -36.07 41.72
CA ASP A 556 68.75 -36.00 40.45
C ASP A 556 68.08 -36.82 39.34
N SER A 557 67.61 -38.03 39.67
CA SER A 557 66.86 -38.87 38.74
C SER A 557 65.57 -38.18 38.27
N ARG A 558 64.84 -37.53 39.18
CA ARG A 558 63.62 -36.77 38.85
C ARG A 558 63.92 -35.52 38.02
N ILE A 559 65.01 -34.80 38.30
CA ILE A 559 65.48 -33.66 37.49
C ILE A 559 65.81 -34.12 36.08
N ALA A 560 66.59 -35.20 35.93
CA ALA A 560 66.94 -35.75 34.61
C ALA A 560 65.69 -36.19 33.81
N THR A 561 64.70 -36.78 34.49
CA THR A 561 63.42 -37.17 33.88
C THR A 561 62.65 -35.94 33.37
N ALA A 562 62.52 -34.90 34.21
CA ALA A 562 61.85 -33.65 33.85
C ALA A 562 62.59 -32.88 32.74
N ASP A 563 63.93 -32.84 32.77
CA ASP A 563 64.75 -32.23 31.70
C ASP A 563 64.57 -32.98 30.37
N LYS A 564 64.48 -34.32 30.38
CA LYS A 564 64.20 -35.12 29.18
C LYS A 564 62.78 -34.86 28.64
N ALA A 565 61.79 -34.74 29.52
CA ALA A 565 60.42 -34.38 29.14
C ALA A 565 60.36 -32.96 28.54
N ARG A 566 61.04 -31.97 29.15
CA ARG A 566 61.16 -30.61 28.62
C ARG A 566 61.81 -30.60 27.24
N ALA A 567 62.93 -31.30 27.06
CA ALA A 567 63.65 -31.36 25.78
C ALA A 567 62.79 -31.97 24.66
N ALA A 568 62.00 -33.01 24.97
CA ALA A 568 61.05 -33.58 24.01
C ALA A 568 59.95 -32.58 23.61
N ILE A 569 59.44 -31.77 24.55
CA ILE A 569 58.47 -30.71 24.27
C ILE A 569 59.11 -29.57 23.45
N ASP A 570 60.36 -29.19 23.77
CA ASP A 570 61.12 -28.18 23.03
C ASP A 570 61.30 -28.57 21.55
N GLU A 571 61.46 -29.87 21.24
CA GLU A 571 61.54 -30.37 19.85
C GLU A 571 60.16 -30.38 19.15
N GLN A 572 59.08 -30.64 19.88
CA GLN A 572 57.72 -30.68 19.34
C GLN A 572 57.14 -29.29 19.07
N LEU A 573 57.45 -28.29 19.88
CA LEU A 573 56.96 -26.92 19.80
C LEU A 573 57.06 -26.28 18.39
N PRO A 574 58.24 -26.26 17.73
CA PRO A 574 58.35 -25.67 16.40
C PRO A 574 57.61 -26.48 15.33
N ARG A 575 57.46 -27.80 15.50
CA ARG A 575 56.66 -28.63 14.59
C ARG A 575 55.17 -28.30 14.73
N GLN A 576 54.67 -28.24 15.96
CA GLN A 576 53.28 -27.88 16.24
C GLN A 576 52.97 -26.43 15.81
N GLY A 577 53.90 -25.49 15.99
CA GLY A 577 53.78 -24.12 15.48
C GLY A 577 53.55 -24.07 13.97
N LYS A 578 54.34 -24.83 13.20
CA LYS A 578 54.16 -24.95 11.74
C LYS A 578 52.80 -25.54 11.35
N VAL A 579 52.28 -26.51 12.12
CA VAL A 579 50.95 -27.09 11.90
C VAL A 579 49.85 -26.05 12.12
N VAL A 580 49.94 -25.24 13.19
CA VAL A 580 49.02 -24.12 13.44
C VAL A 580 49.07 -23.09 12.32
N ASP A 581 50.26 -22.69 11.86
CA ASP A 581 50.43 -21.73 10.77
C ASP A 581 49.86 -22.26 9.45
N GLN A 582 50.03 -23.56 9.16
CA GLN A 582 49.45 -24.20 8.00
C GLN A 582 47.92 -24.24 8.08
N ALA A 583 47.36 -24.65 9.23
CA ALA A 583 45.91 -24.66 9.44
C ALA A 583 45.31 -23.24 9.35
N GLY A 584 46.03 -22.23 9.87
CA GLY A 584 45.66 -20.83 9.78
C GLY A 584 45.62 -20.32 8.35
N ARG A 585 46.65 -20.61 7.54
CA ARG A 585 46.67 -20.25 6.11
C ARG A 585 45.55 -20.93 5.32
N LEU A 586 45.33 -22.23 5.53
CA LEU A 586 44.24 -22.95 4.86
C LEU A 586 42.86 -22.37 5.19
N ALA A 587 42.62 -22.03 6.46
CA ALA A 587 41.37 -21.38 6.87
C ALA A 587 41.20 -20.00 6.24
N GLU A 588 42.27 -19.19 6.17
CA GLU A 588 42.24 -17.86 5.56
C GLU A 588 42.09 -17.92 4.04
N ASP A 589 42.80 -18.81 3.34
CA ASP A 589 42.65 -19.02 1.90
C ASP A 589 41.21 -19.43 1.55
N GLN A 590 40.61 -20.30 2.39
CA GLN A 590 39.22 -20.71 2.22
C GLN A 590 38.25 -19.55 2.48
N ARG A 591 38.53 -18.68 3.45
CA ARG A 591 37.77 -17.44 3.70
C ARG A 591 37.84 -16.48 2.51
N LEU A 592 39.02 -16.26 1.95
CA LEU A 592 39.22 -15.47 0.74
C LEU A 592 38.49 -16.07 -0.47
N GLN A 593 38.42 -17.40 -0.59
CA GLN A 593 37.63 -18.06 -1.62
C GLN A 593 36.12 -17.79 -1.48
N VAL A 594 35.59 -17.80 -0.25
CA VAL A 594 34.19 -17.45 0.03
C VAL A 594 33.90 -15.99 -0.37
N LEU A 595 34.82 -15.06 -0.08
CA LEU A 595 34.72 -13.66 -0.49
C LEU A 595 34.77 -13.51 -2.02
N ALA A 596 35.74 -14.13 -2.69
CA ALA A 596 35.86 -14.08 -4.15
C ALA A 596 34.64 -14.66 -4.89
N LEU A 597 34.01 -15.71 -4.34
CA LEU A 597 32.74 -16.23 -4.85
C LEU A 597 31.59 -15.24 -4.60
N GLY A 598 31.60 -14.54 -3.46
CA GLY A 598 30.70 -13.43 -3.17
C GLY A 598 30.83 -12.28 -4.16
N ASP A 599 32.06 -11.86 -4.48
CA ASP A 599 32.34 -10.79 -5.44
C ASP A 599 31.90 -11.16 -6.86
N ARG A 600 32.15 -12.41 -7.28
CA ARG A 600 31.64 -12.91 -8.58
C ARG A 600 30.12 -12.90 -8.64
N ARG A 601 29.46 -13.27 -7.53
CA ARG A 601 28.00 -13.21 -7.42
C ARG A 601 27.51 -11.77 -7.47
N LEU A 602 28.22 -10.83 -6.84
CA LEU A 602 27.90 -9.40 -6.89
C LEU A 602 28.02 -8.85 -8.31
N ALA A 603 29.12 -9.15 -9.01
CA ALA A 603 29.32 -8.75 -10.41
C ALA A 603 28.25 -9.32 -11.35
N LEU A 604 27.85 -10.60 -11.16
CA LEU A 604 26.71 -11.17 -11.89
C LEU A 604 25.40 -10.43 -11.56
N GLY A 605 25.26 -9.96 -10.32
CA GLY A 605 24.16 -9.14 -9.86
C GLY A 605 24.00 -7.86 -10.67
N GLU A 606 25.09 -7.20 -11.10
CA GLU A 606 25.04 -5.99 -11.93
C GLU A 606 24.41 -6.26 -13.31
N PHE A 607 24.81 -7.34 -13.99
CA PHE A 607 24.19 -7.76 -15.25
C PHE A 607 22.72 -8.13 -15.08
N ALA A 608 22.39 -8.81 -13.98
CA ALA A 608 21.00 -9.11 -13.64
C ALA A 608 20.19 -7.84 -13.33
N ALA A 609 20.79 -6.83 -12.69
CA ALA A 609 20.17 -5.53 -12.43
C ALA A 609 19.85 -4.79 -13.73
N GLU A 610 20.81 -4.74 -14.66
CA GLU A 610 20.64 -4.12 -15.98
C GLU A 610 19.53 -4.82 -16.78
N ALA A 611 19.57 -6.15 -16.87
CA ALA A 611 18.55 -6.93 -17.56
C ALA A 611 17.16 -6.77 -16.93
N ARG A 612 17.07 -6.63 -15.60
CA ARG A 612 15.81 -6.27 -14.93
C ARG A 612 15.34 -4.86 -15.26
N GLY A 613 16.25 -3.90 -15.34
CA GLY A 613 15.94 -2.54 -15.78
C GLY A 613 15.38 -2.52 -17.21
N ALA A 614 15.98 -3.30 -18.12
CA ALA A 614 15.47 -3.49 -19.47
C ALA A 614 14.08 -4.16 -19.48
N LEU A 615 13.91 -5.24 -18.70
CA LEU A 615 12.63 -5.92 -18.57
C LEU A 615 11.53 -4.99 -18.07
N ARG A 616 11.80 -4.17 -17.04
CA ARG A 616 10.85 -3.17 -16.52
C ARG A 616 10.40 -2.20 -17.61
N ARG A 617 11.35 -1.63 -18.37
CA ARG A 617 11.04 -0.69 -19.46
C ARG A 617 10.16 -1.35 -20.54
N LEU A 618 10.50 -2.57 -20.94
CA LEU A 618 9.72 -3.33 -21.93
C LEU A 618 8.34 -3.69 -21.41
N GLN A 619 8.21 -4.10 -20.15
CA GLN A 619 6.92 -4.39 -19.53
C GLN A 619 6.03 -3.15 -19.45
N ARG A 620 6.60 -1.98 -19.14
CA ARG A 620 5.87 -0.71 -19.16
C ARG A 620 5.39 -0.37 -20.57
N GLN A 621 6.26 -0.43 -21.58
CA GLN A 621 5.89 -0.18 -22.97
C GLN A 621 4.79 -1.16 -23.45
N ARG A 622 4.93 -2.45 -23.11
CA ARG A 622 3.93 -3.47 -23.38
C ARG A 622 2.60 -3.12 -22.72
N GLN A 623 2.59 -2.78 -21.45
CA GLN A 623 1.39 -2.38 -20.72
C GLN A 623 0.72 -1.17 -21.36
N GLU A 624 1.49 -0.15 -21.76
CA GLU A 624 0.96 1.04 -22.45
C GLU A 624 0.27 0.69 -23.77
N GLN A 625 0.84 -0.25 -24.56
CA GLN A 625 0.19 -0.71 -25.79
C GLN A 625 -1.04 -1.57 -25.53
N GLN A 626 -1.03 -2.42 -24.49
CA GLN A 626 -2.18 -3.21 -24.08
C GLN A 626 -3.32 -2.33 -23.55
N ASP A 627 -3.00 -1.33 -22.75
CA ASP A 627 -3.92 -0.30 -22.25
C ASP A 627 -4.57 0.44 -23.43
N ARG A 628 -3.77 0.85 -24.43
CA ARG A 628 -4.28 1.46 -25.67
C ARG A 628 -5.18 0.52 -26.47
N GLN A 629 -4.80 -0.76 -26.58
CA GLN A 629 -5.61 -1.76 -27.27
C GLN A 629 -6.96 -1.97 -26.57
N ALA A 630 -6.97 -2.03 -25.24
CA ALA A 630 -8.19 -2.15 -24.44
C ALA A 630 -9.12 -0.95 -24.63
N ASP A 631 -8.59 0.28 -24.55
CA ASP A 631 -9.37 1.51 -24.76
C ASP A 631 -10.03 1.52 -26.16
N LEU A 632 -9.28 1.16 -27.21
CA LEU A 632 -9.81 1.09 -28.58
C LEU A 632 -10.88 0.01 -28.75
N ARG A 633 -10.71 -1.17 -28.13
CA ARG A 633 -11.71 -2.25 -28.15
C ARG A 633 -13.01 -1.79 -27.50
N GLN A 634 -12.92 -1.23 -26.30
CA GLN A 634 -14.10 -0.74 -25.58
C GLN A 634 -14.77 0.43 -26.31
N GLN A 635 -14.00 1.34 -26.91
CA GLN A 635 -14.55 2.41 -27.74
C GLN A 635 -15.32 1.86 -28.95
N LYS A 636 -14.76 0.85 -29.62
CA LYS A 636 -15.43 0.18 -30.75
C LYS A 636 -16.74 -0.47 -30.32
N GLU A 637 -16.76 -1.18 -29.19
CA GLU A 637 -17.96 -1.81 -28.63
C GLU A 637 -19.05 -0.77 -28.32
N ARG A 638 -18.69 0.34 -27.65
CA ARG A 638 -19.63 1.43 -27.33
C ARG A 638 -20.23 2.06 -28.57
N ILE A 639 -19.41 2.35 -29.59
CA ILE A 639 -19.89 2.91 -30.85
C ILE A 639 -20.83 1.91 -31.55
N GLY A 640 -20.50 0.62 -31.53
CA GLY A 640 -21.36 -0.43 -32.09
C GLY A 640 -22.72 -0.53 -31.39
N ALA A 641 -22.75 -0.41 -30.06
CA ALA A 641 -23.99 -0.38 -29.29
C ALA A 641 -24.85 0.84 -29.64
N LEU A 642 -24.23 2.04 -29.71
CA LEU A 642 -24.91 3.26 -30.12
C LEU A 642 -25.45 3.17 -31.56
N GLN A 643 -24.65 2.65 -32.50
CA GLN A 643 -25.06 2.47 -33.89
C GLN A 643 -26.25 1.52 -34.00
N SER A 644 -26.26 0.44 -33.21
CA SER A 644 -27.35 -0.53 -33.15
C SER A 644 -28.64 0.10 -32.64
N TRP A 645 -28.55 0.90 -31.55
CA TRP A 645 -29.67 1.64 -31.00
C TRP A 645 -30.25 2.64 -32.00
N LEU A 646 -29.41 3.46 -32.65
CA LEU A 646 -29.85 4.43 -33.67
C LEU A 646 -30.54 3.74 -34.85
N SER A 647 -29.99 2.62 -35.33
CA SER A 647 -30.57 1.86 -36.44
C SER A 647 -31.96 1.29 -36.09
N LEU A 648 -32.14 0.75 -34.88
CA LEU A 648 -33.44 0.25 -34.42
C LEU A 648 -34.46 1.38 -34.29
N ARG A 649 -34.06 2.52 -33.69
CA ARG A 649 -34.91 3.71 -33.56
C ARG A 649 -35.39 4.21 -34.92
N ASP A 650 -34.48 4.35 -35.87
CA ASP A 650 -34.82 4.89 -37.19
C ASP A 650 -35.74 3.93 -37.97
N LYS A 651 -35.56 2.60 -37.80
CA LYS A 651 -36.49 1.59 -38.32
C LYS A 651 -37.88 1.67 -37.66
N ALA A 652 -37.95 1.78 -36.34
CA ALA A 652 -39.21 1.91 -35.60
C ALA A 652 -40.00 3.14 -36.07
N ARG A 653 -39.32 4.30 -36.21
CA ARG A 653 -39.90 5.52 -36.76
C ARG A 653 -40.42 5.34 -38.18
N THR A 654 -39.67 4.64 -39.03
CA THR A 654 -40.07 4.36 -40.41
C THR A 654 -41.34 3.50 -40.46
N PHE A 655 -41.43 2.44 -39.64
CA PHE A 655 -42.62 1.60 -39.55
C PHE A 655 -43.83 2.35 -38.98
N ALA A 656 -43.63 3.16 -37.94
CA ALA A 656 -44.68 4.02 -37.39
C ALA A 656 -45.21 5.00 -38.45
N ALA A 657 -44.33 5.67 -39.20
CA ALA A 657 -44.69 6.58 -40.28
C ALA A 657 -45.43 5.87 -41.44
N ALA A 658 -45.15 4.58 -41.66
CA ALA A 658 -45.82 3.75 -42.66
C ALA A 658 -47.14 3.11 -42.16
N GLY A 659 -47.64 3.45 -40.96
CA GLY A 659 -48.86 2.88 -40.39
C GLY A 659 -48.74 1.45 -39.86
N ARG A 660 -47.51 0.93 -39.74
CA ARG A 660 -47.21 -0.45 -39.29
C ARG A 660 -47.02 -0.49 -37.78
N ALA A 661 -48.11 -0.27 -37.04
CA ALA A 661 -48.08 -0.05 -35.60
C ALA A 661 -47.58 -1.27 -34.80
N SER A 662 -47.93 -2.50 -35.21
CA SER A 662 -47.50 -3.71 -34.49
C SER A 662 -45.99 -3.94 -34.61
N GLU A 663 -45.43 -3.74 -35.80
CA GLU A 663 -43.99 -3.90 -36.02
C GLU A 663 -43.19 -2.76 -35.38
N ALA A 664 -43.71 -1.53 -35.40
CA ALA A 664 -43.11 -0.42 -34.67
C ALA A 664 -43.08 -0.72 -33.16
N ALA A 665 -44.19 -1.20 -32.57
CA ALA A 665 -44.25 -1.56 -31.16
C ALA A 665 -43.27 -2.69 -30.78
N ALA A 666 -43.11 -3.70 -31.65
CA ALA A 666 -42.13 -4.76 -31.43
C ALA A 666 -40.68 -4.22 -31.42
N LEU A 667 -40.36 -3.28 -32.31
CA LEU A 667 -39.04 -2.63 -32.34
C LEU A 667 -38.81 -1.71 -31.14
N GLU A 668 -39.83 -1.03 -30.61
CA GLU A 668 -39.73 -0.21 -29.40
C GLU A 668 -39.38 -1.04 -28.16
N ILE A 669 -39.92 -2.26 -28.03
CA ILE A 669 -39.52 -3.19 -26.95
C ILE A 669 -38.03 -3.55 -27.07
N GLN A 670 -37.56 -3.85 -28.29
CA GLN A 670 -36.14 -4.13 -28.53
C GLN A 670 -35.26 -2.90 -28.26
N LEU A 671 -35.74 -1.71 -28.61
CA LEU A 671 -35.04 -0.46 -28.38
C LEU A 671 -34.80 -0.22 -26.88
N GLY A 672 -35.79 -0.50 -26.03
CA GLY A 672 -35.66 -0.42 -24.59
C GLY A 672 -34.56 -1.32 -24.02
N LEU A 673 -34.46 -2.57 -24.52
CA LEU A 673 -33.40 -3.51 -24.09
C LEU A 673 -31.99 -3.03 -24.50
N VAL A 674 -31.84 -2.57 -25.75
CA VAL A 674 -30.55 -2.06 -26.25
C VAL A 674 -30.17 -0.74 -25.55
N GLN A 675 -31.16 0.09 -25.20
CA GLN A 675 -30.96 1.33 -24.47
C GLN A 675 -30.35 1.09 -23.09
N GLU A 676 -30.84 0.11 -22.33
CA GLU A 676 -30.26 -0.21 -21.02
C GLU A 676 -28.81 -0.69 -21.13
N SER A 677 -28.48 -1.48 -22.16
CA SER A 677 -27.10 -1.89 -22.43
C SER A 677 -26.22 -0.68 -22.74
N LEU A 678 -26.69 0.26 -23.57
CA LEU A 678 -25.99 1.51 -23.86
C LEU A 678 -25.75 2.34 -22.59
N PHE A 679 -26.76 2.51 -21.75
CA PHE A 679 -26.62 3.21 -20.47
C PHE A 679 -25.63 2.52 -19.54
N GLU A 680 -25.61 1.19 -19.50
CA GLU A 680 -24.62 0.45 -18.70
C GLU A 680 -23.19 0.70 -19.22
N THR A 681 -22.98 0.82 -20.53
CA THR A 681 -21.66 1.21 -21.05
C THR A 681 -21.26 2.62 -20.58
N TRP A 682 -22.19 3.55 -20.55
CA TRP A 682 -21.94 4.92 -20.06
C TRP A 682 -21.70 4.96 -18.55
N ARG A 683 -22.37 4.11 -17.76
CA ARG A 683 -22.09 3.97 -16.32
C ARG A 683 -20.69 3.41 -16.07
N ARG A 684 -20.27 2.39 -16.84
CA ARG A 684 -18.94 1.79 -16.73
C ARG A 684 -17.81 2.77 -17.07
N THR A 685 -18.03 3.71 -17.99
CA THR A 685 -17.05 4.76 -18.32
C THR A 685 -17.23 6.04 -17.52
N PHE A 686 -18.11 6.04 -16.51
CA PHE A 686 -18.42 7.20 -15.66
C PHE A 686 -19.01 8.40 -16.44
N SER A 687 -19.48 8.17 -17.67
CA SER A 687 -20.26 9.10 -18.49
C SER A 687 -21.67 9.32 -17.92
N LEU A 688 -22.20 8.32 -17.23
CA LEU A 688 -23.44 8.39 -16.45
C LEU A 688 -23.14 7.94 -15.02
N ARG A 689 -23.68 8.64 -14.01
CA ARG A 689 -23.47 8.23 -12.61
C ARG A 689 -24.22 6.93 -12.33
N ARG A 690 -23.64 6.09 -11.47
CA ARG A 690 -24.30 4.91 -10.93
C ARG A 690 -24.77 5.20 -9.51
N VAL A 691 -25.96 4.69 -9.18
CA VAL A 691 -26.45 4.66 -7.80
C VAL A 691 -25.49 3.82 -6.96
N ARG A 692 -25.07 4.36 -5.82
CA ARG A 692 -24.06 3.73 -4.94
C ARG A 692 -24.63 3.43 -3.56
N PRO A 693 -24.48 2.23 -3.01
CA PRO A 693 -24.89 1.94 -1.63
C PRO A 693 -24.04 2.71 -0.62
N LEU A 694 -24.64 3.09 0.52
CA LEU A 694 -23.88 3.58 1.67
C LEU A 694 -22.98 2.47 2.23
N ALA A 695 -21.68 2.78 2.37
CA ALA A 695 -20.78 1.96 3.17
C ALA A 695 -21.31 1.85 4.62
N PRO A 696 -20.97 0.79 5.38
CA PRO A 696 -21.40 0.66 6.78
C PRO A 696 -21.07 1.89 7.63
N GLU A 697 -19.91 2.49 7.42
CA GLU A 697 -19.45 3.73 8.05
C GLU A 697 -20.36 4.91 7.71
N GLN A 698 -20.72 5.06 6.43
CA GLN A 698 -21.60 6.13 5.97
C GLN A 698 -23.03 5.92 6.45
N MET A 699 -23.50 4.67 6.52
CA MET A 699 -24.81 4.34 7.08
C MET A 699 -24.89 4.72 8.56
N ALA A 700 -23.86 4.42 9.34
CA ALA A 700 -23.77 4.84 10.73
C ALA A 700 -23.82 6.39 10.83
N GLY A 701 -22.93 7.09 10.14
CA GLY A 701 -22.89 8.56 10.19
C GLY A 701 -24.17 9.22 9.67
N ALA A 702 -24.76 8.71 8.59
CA ALA A 702 -26.03 9.19 8.05
C ALA A 702 -27.18 9.02 9.06
N THR A 703 -27.30 7.84 9.69
CA THR A 703 -28.36 7.60 10.69
C THR A 703 -28.17 8.50 11.91
N TYR A 704 -26.93 8.66 12.38
CA TYR A 704 -26.62 9.53 13.51
C TYR A 704 -27.01 10.99 13.26
N ALA A 705 -26.65 11.51 12.08
CA ALA A 705 -26.95 12.87 11.67
C ALA A 705 -28.45 13.07 11.41
N ALA A 706 -29.09 12.12 10.72
CA ALA A 706 -30.51 12.18 10.39
C ALA A 706 -31.39 12.25 11.64
N LEU A 707 -31.09 11.42 12.65
CA LEU A 707 -31.84 11.39 13.90
C LEU A 707 -31.41 12.47 14.91
N ASP A 708 -30.37 13.25 14.59
CA ASP A 708 -29.77 14.26 15.47
C ASP A 708 -29.40 13.72 16.86
N LEU A 709 -28.88 12.49 16.91
CA LEU A 709 -28.54 11.78 18.16
C LEU A 709 -27.35 12.42 18.91
N GLY A 710 -26.66 13.38 18.30
CA GLY A 710 -25.52 14.09 18.89
C GLY A 710 -25.86 15.41 19.55
N ARG A 711 -27.12 15.87 19.50
CA ARG A 711 -27.50 17.16 20.06
C ARG A 711 -27.23 17.26 21.57
N SER A 712 -27.73 16.33 22.36
CA SER A 712 -27.52 16.34 23.82
C SER A 712 -26.05 16.16 24.19
N VAL A 713 -25.31 15.37 23.41
CA VAL A 713 -23.85 15.20 23.57
C VAL A 713 -23.12 16.51 23.31
N ARG A 714 -23.51 17.25 22.26
CA ARG A 714 -22.96 18.57 21.95
C ARG A 714 -23.21 19.57 23.08
N GLU A 715 -24.45 19.63 23.57
CA GLU A 715 -24.83 20.53 24.66
C GLU A 715 -24.05 20.21 25.94
N LYS A 716 -23.95 18.93 26.29
CA LYS A 716 -23.16 18.46 27.41
C LYS A 716 -21.67 18.82 27.24
N ALA A 717 -21.08 18.53 26.08
CA ALA A 717 -19.68 18.85 25.81
C ALA A 717 -19.41 20.37 25.90
N LEU A 718 -20.34 21.21 25.43
CA LEU A 718 -20.25 22.66 25.59
C LEU A 718 -20.34 23.08 27.06
N ALA A 719 -21.22 22.46 27.84
CA ALA A 719 -21.33 22.69 29.28
C ALA A 719 -20.05 22.26 30.01
N ASP A 720 -19.51 21.08 29.69
CA ASP A 720 -18.27 20.55 30.26
C ASP A 720 -17.07 21.43 29.89
N TRP A 721 -16.99 21.93 28.65
CA TRP A 721 -15.97 22.90 28.23
C TRP A 721 -16.03 24.18 29.07
N ARG A 722 -17.24 24.72 29.27
CA ARG A 722 -17.46 25.91 30.11
C ARG A 722 -17.17 25.62 31.59
N ALA A 723 -17.38 24.40 32.07
CA ALA A 723 -17.09 24.02 33.45
C ALA A 723 -15.61 23.64 33.67
N SER A 724 -14.83 23.45 32.60
CA SER A 724 -13.44 22.99 32.70
C SER A 724 -12.54 24.01 33.41
N LYS A 725 -11.60 23.50 34.23
CA LYS A 725 -10.58 24.30 34.95
C LYS A 725 -9.40 24.71 34.05
N LYS A 726 -9.67 24.94 32.76
CA LYS A 726 -8.66 25.42 31.80
C LYS A 726 -8.40 26.91 32.02
N ASP A 727 -7.19 27.37 31.67
CA ASP A 727 -6.86 28.80 31.72
C ASP A 727 -7.76 29.61 30.78
N THR A 728 -7.99 30.88 31.09
CA THR A 728 -8.92 31.78 30.38
C THR A 728 -8.61 31.83 28.89
N ALA A 729 -7.34 31.96 28.52
CA ALA A 729 -6.90 32.00 27.12
C ALA A 729 -7.21 30.69 26.36
N GLU A 730 -7.12 29.53 27.02
CA GLU A 730 -7.47 28.24 26.39
C GLU A 730 -8.99 28.08 26.28
N ARG A 731 -9.75 28.56 27.27
CA ARG A 731 -11.21 28.45 27.30
C ARG A 731 -11.89 29.32 26.23
N GLU A 732 -11.28 30.46 25.90
CA GLU A 732 -11.72 31.39 24.84
C GLU A 732 -11.30 30.96 23.43
N ASP A 733 -10.37 30.00 23.31
CA ASP A 733 -9.96 29.44 22.01
C ASP A 733 -11.11 28.67 21.35
N GLU A 734 -11.70 29.28 20.33
CA GLU A 734 -12.81 28.71 19.58
C GLU A 734 -12.43 27.42 18.84
N GLY A 735 -11.19 27.34 18.33
CA GLY A 735 -10.68 26.16 17.62
C GLY A 735 -10.60 24.96 18.54
N LYS A 736 -10.02 25.12 19.73
CA LYS A 736 -9.93 24.05 20.74
C LYS A 736 -11.30 23.65 21.27
N ARG A 737 -12.19 24.61 21.51
CA ARG A 737 -13.58 24.34 21.91
C ARG A 737 -14.30 23.50 20.87
N LYS A 738 -14.21 23.88 19.59
CA LYS A 738 -14.82 23.15 18.47
C LYS A 738 -14.25 21.74 18.37
N ALA A 739 -12.93 21.59 18.43
CA ALA A 739 -12.27 20.28 18.39
C ALA A 739 -12.72 19.36 19.55
N PHE A 740 -12.85 19.91 20.76
CA PHE A 740 -13.34 19.17 21.94
C PHE A 740 -14.77 18.66 21.75
N VAL A 741 -15.69 19.54 21.31
CA VAL A 741 -17.09 19.18 21.08
C VAL A 741 -17.21 18.15 19.96
N GLU A 742 -16.49 18.34 18.85
CA GLU A 742 -16.50 17.38 17.75
C GLU A 742 -15.94 16.01 18.15
N ALA A 743 -14.90 15.97 18.99
CA ALA A 743 -14.37 14.72 19.51
C ALA A 743 -15.42 13.98 20.35
N ALA A 744 -16.11 14.68 21.27
CA ALA A 744 -17.16 14.09 22.08
C ALA A 744 -18.33 13.54 21.24
N ILE A 745 -18.75 14.27 20.19
CA ILE A 745 -19.79 13.82 19.26
C ILE A 745 -19.33 12.57 18.49
N ALA A 746 -18.11 12.59 17.96
CA ALA A 746 -17.57 11.46 17.21
C ALA A 746 -17.46 10.20 18.09
N ASP A 747 -16.92 10.33 19.31
CA ASP A 747 -16.78 9.22 20.25
C ASP A 747 -18.14 8.61 20.61
N HIS A 748 -19.16 9.45 20.81
CA HIS A 748 -20.52 8.97 21.05
C HIS A 748 -21.13 8.31 19.82
N MET A 749 -21.00 8.90 18.63
CA MET A 749 -21.52 8.32 17.39
C MET A 749 -20.96 6.92 17.18
N TRP A 750 -19.65 6.76 17.31
CA TRP A 750 -19.00 5.47 17.14
C TRP A 750 -19.40 4.51 18.27
N GLY A 751 -19.41 4.96 19.53
CA GLY A 751 -19.89 4.13 20.64
C GLY A 751 -21.32 3.61 20.46
N ALA A 752 -22.21 4.46 19.92
CA ALA A 752 -23.63 4.14 19.73
C ALA A 752 -23.89 3.27 18.50
N LEU A 753 -23.19 3.50 17.38
CA LEU A 753 -23.54 2.90 16.08
C LEU A 753 -22.51 1.89 15.56
N GLU A 754 -21.22 2.05 15.89
CA GLU A 754 -20.14 1.22 15.33
C GLU A 754 -20.39 -0.26 15.61
N LYS A 755 -20.65 -0.61 16.87
CA LYS A 755 -20.84 -2.01 17.28
C LYS A 755 -22.04 -2.69 16.64
N VAL A 756 -23.05 -1.93 16.22
CA VAL A 756 -24.32 -2.50 15.73
C VAL A 756 -24.43 -2.45 14.23
N VAL A 757 -24.21 -1.28 13.63
CA VAL A 757 -24.29 -1.12 12.18
C VAL A 757 -23.12 -1.87 11.53
N MET A 758 -21.89 -1.69 12.00
CA MET A 758 -20.75 -2.33 11.31
C MET A 758 -20.76 -3.84 11.46
N ARG A 759 -21.17 -4.39 12.61
CA ARG A 759 -21.20 -5.85 12.83
C ARG A 759 -22.14 -6.58 11.87
N ARG A 760 -23.21 -5.94 11.39
CA ARG A 760 -24.24 -6.57 10.54
C ARG A 760 -24.18 -6.16 9.08
N PHE A 761 -23.70 -4.95 8.80
CA PHE A 761 -23.65 -4.41 7.44
C PHE A 761 -22.27 -4.51 6.79
N SER A 762 -21.22 -4.88 7.53
CA SER A 762 -19.87 -5.11 6.97
C SER A 762 -19.65 -6.57 6.60
N ALA A 763 -18.74 -6.79 5.65
CA ALA A 763 -18.16 -8.09 5.37
C ALA A 763 -17.44 -8.64 6.62
N PRO A 764 -17.29 -9.98 6.73
CA PRO A 764 -16.52 -10.59 7.80
C PRO A 764 -15.09 -10.03 7.88
N ALA A 765 -14.51 -10.00 9.08
CA ALA A 765 -13.15 -9.54 9.28
C ALA A 765 -12.17 -10.32 8.40
N GLY A 766 -11.35 -9.59 7.64
CA GLY A 766 -10.40 -10.16 6.72
C GLY A 766 -10.93 -10.60 5.36
N ALA A 767 -12.17 -10.21 5.04
CA ALA A 767 -12.73 -10.30 3.71
C ALA A 767 -12.93 -8.87 3.15
N PRO A 768 -12.75 -8.68 1.83
CA PRO A 768 -13.03 -7.40 1.21
C PRO A 768 -14.52 -7.05 1.24
N GLN A 769 -14.80 -5.75 1.24
CA GLN A 769 -16.15 -5.22 1.06
C GLN A 769 -16.39 -4.90 -0.43
N ASP A 770 -16.60 -5.94 -1.24
CA ASP A 770 -16.66 -5.80 -2.70
C ASP A 770 -18.00 -5.28 -3.26
N GLY A 771 -19.05 -5.24 -2.43
CA GLY A 771 -20.36 -4.80 -2.88
C GLY A 771 -21.41 -4.69 -1.79
N PHE A 772 -22.61 -4.30 -2.22
CA PHE A 772 -23.80 -4.31 -1.40
C PHE A 772 -24.37 -5.72 -1.31
N PHE A 773 -24.72 -6.14 -0.10
CA PHE A 773 -25.51 -7.33 0.14
C PHE A 773 -26.63 -6.97 1.12
N SER A 774 -27.79 -7.58 0.92
CA SER A 774 -28.96 -7.46 1.79
C SER A 774 -29.21 -8.81 2.46
N THR A 775 -29.29 -8.83 3.79
CA THR A 775 -29.58 -10.06 4.54
C THR A 775 -30.88 -9.94 5.33
N VAL A 776 -31.49 -11.09 5.65
CA VAL A 776 -32.67 -11.16 6.53
C VAL A 776 -32.35 -10.56 7.91
N ASP A 777 -31.15 -10.80 8.44
CA ASP A 777 -30.71 -10.23 9.72
C ASP A 777 -30.67 -8.70 9.69
N GLN A 778 -30.19 -8.09 8.61
CA GLN A 778 -30.20 -6.63 8.44
C GLN A 778 -31.62 -6.06 8.42
N ALA A 779 -32.55 -6.71 7.70
CA ALA A 779 -33.94 -6.30 7.64
C ALA A 779 -34.63 -6.44 9.02
N LEU A 780 -34.45 -7.58 9.69
CA LEU A 780 -35.01 -7.82 11.03
C LEU A 780 -34.45 -6.85 12.07
N MET A 781 -33.17 -6.49 11.97
CA MET A 781 -32.57 -5.48 12.84
C MET A 781 -33.28 -4.13 12.67
N MET A 782 -33.43 -3.66 11.43
CA MET A 782 -34.08 -2.37 11.17
C MET A 782 -35.55 -2.35 11.62
N MET A 783 -36.23 -3.49 11.61
CA MET A 783 -37.64 -3.59 12.04
C MET A 783 -37.78 -3.67 13.57
N ASN A 784 -37.00 -4.53 14.23
CA ASN A 784 -37.34 -5.02 15.57
C ASN A 784 -36.22 -4.82 16.61
N ASP A 785 -35.02 -4.38 16.23
CA ASP A 785 -33.92 -4.28 17.19
C ASP A 785 -34.24 -3.23 18.28
N PRO A 786 -34.15 -3.59 19.58
CA PRO A 786 -34.49 -2.68 20.67
C PRO A 786 -33.72 -1.36 20.65
N MET A 787 -32.51 -1.37 20.11
CA MET A 787 -31.69 -0.16 20.05
C MET A 787 -32.11 0.75 18.89
N VAL A 788 -32.49 0.19 17.73
CA VAL A 788 -33.13 0.97 16.65
C VAL A 788 -34.43 1.59 17.17
N GLN A 789 -35.24 0.80 17.86
CA GLN A 789 -36.46 1.29 18.52
C GLN A 789 -36.16 2.39 19.54
N ASN A 790 -35.02 2.33 20.23
CA ASN A 790 -34.60 3.38 21.16
C ASN A 790 -34.16 4.67 20.46
N TRP A 791 -33.46 4.59 19.32
CA TRP A 791 -33.09 5.77 18.53
C TRP A 791 -34.32 6.51 17.99
N LEU A 792 -35.40 5.78 17.75
CA LEU A 792 -36.67 6.28 17.24
C LEU A 792 -37.59 6.83 18.32
N LYS A 793 -37.21 6.80 19.62
CA LYS A 793 -38.00 7.43 20.68
C LYS A 793 -37.77 8.94 20.71
N ALA A 794 -38.83 9.71 20.88
CA ALA A 794 -38.73 11.14 21.20
C ALA A 794 -37.94 11.32 22.51
N SER A 795 -36.75 11.91 22.42
CA SER A 795 -35.91 12.16 23.60
C SER A 795 -34.86 13.23 23.32
N GLN A 796 -34.60 14.06 24.35
CA GLN A 796 -33.46 14.99 24.40
C GLN A 796 -33.26 15.86 23.13
N GLY A 797 -34.35 16.35 22.53
CA GLY A 797 -34.28 17.24 21.36
C GLY A 797 -33.85 16.58 20.04
N ASN A 798 -33.85 15.24 19.97
CA ASN A 798 -33.60 14.48 18.74
C ASN A 798 -34.66 14.77 17.66
N LEU A 799 -34.46 14.27 16.44
CA LEU A 799 -35.37 14.57 15.33
C LEU A 799 -36.84 14.22 15.66
N VAL A 800 -37.07 13.05 16.25
CA VAL A 800 -38.43 12.58 16.57
C VAL A 800 -39.13 13.52 17.55
N ASP A 801 -38.43 13.97 18.60
CA ASP A 801 -38.94 14.93 19.59
C ASP A 801 -39.38 16.24 18.92
N ARG A 802 -38.55 16.78 18.01
CA ARG A 802 -38.90 18.00 17.26
C ARG A 802 -40.09 17.81 16.33
N LEU A 803 -40.12 16.69 15.60
CA LEU A 803 -41.23 16.41 14.66
C LEU A 803 -42.56 16.25 15.40
N VAL A 804 -42.57 15.62 16.58
CA VAL A 804 -43.78 15.50 17.41
C VAL A 804 -44.31 16.88 17.82
N ALA A 805 -43.42 17.81 18.13
CA ALA A 805 -43.76 19.17 18.56
C ALA A 805 -44.24 20.10 17.44
N LEU A 806 -43.95 19.81 16.17
CA LEU A 806 -44.43 20.60 15.03
C LEU A 806 -45.91 20.29 14.78
N GLU A 807 -46.82 21.24 14.95
CA GLU A 807 -48.26 21.01 14.73
C GLU A 807 -48.63 20.95 13.25
N ASP A 808 -48.05 21.85 12.44
CA ASP A 808 -48.29 21.94 11.00
C ASP A 808 -47.73 20.72 10.25
N PRO A 809 -48.59 19.90 9.62
CA PRO A 809 -48.16 18.72 8.86
C PRO A 809 -47.19 19.03 7.71
N ASP A 810 -47.31 20.19 7.06
CA ASP A 810 -46.44 20.53 5.92
C ASP A 810 -45.04 20.94 6.40
N GLN A 811 -44.94 21.64 7.53
CA GLN A 811 -43.67 21.90 8.21
C GLN A 811 -43.04 20.61 8.74
N LEU A 812 -43.84 19.71 9.31
CA LEU A 812 -43.37 18.40 9.75
C LEU A 812 -42.80 17.60 8.58
N ALA A 813 -43.50 17.52 7.46
CA ALA A 813 -43.01 16.87 6.24
C ALA A 813 -41.70 17.49 5.77
N ARG A 814 -41.58 18.83 5.79
CA ARG A 814 -40.35 19.51 5.41
C ARG A 814 -39.16 19.14 6.31
N GLU A 815 -39.30 19.25 7.62
CA GLU A 815 -38.23 18.91 8.58
C GLU A 815 -37.85 17.42 8.49
N LEU A 816 -38.85 16.53 8.32
CA LEU A 816 -38.65 15.08 8.17
C LEU A 816 -37.78 14.74 6.95
N TYR A 817 -38.13 15.25 5.77
CA TYR A 817 -37.42 14.92 4.53
C TYR A 817 -36.06 15.61 4.43
N LEU A 818 -35.95 16.86 4.88
CA LEU A 818 -34.65 17.55 4.95
C LEU A 818 -33.72 16.86 5.94
N GLY A 819 -34.22 16.44 7.10
CA GLY A 819 -33.41 15.78 8.12
C GLY A 819 -32.89 14.41 7.68
N ILE A 820 -33.72 13.60 7.02
CA ILE A 820 -33.36 12.20 6.73
C ILE A 820 -32.77 12.02 5.33
N VAL A 821 -33.36 12.63 4.31
CA VAL A 821 -32.96 12.44 2.90
C VAL A 821 -32.37 13.69 2.24
N SER A 822 -32.21 14.79 3.00
CA SER A 822 -31.52 16.01 2.60
C SER A 822 -32.12 16.72 1.37
N ARG A 823 -33.42 16.54 1.13
CA ARG A 823 -34.18 17.24 0.08
C ARG A 823 -35.56 17.64 0.56
N GLN A 824 -36.21 18.53 -0.18
CA GLN A 824 -37.61 18.88 0.06
C GLN A 824 -38.54 17.69 -0.27
N PRO A 825 -39.65 17.51 0.47
CA PRO A 825 -40.68 16.54 0.11
C PRO A 825 -41.40 17.02 -1.16
N ASP A 826 -41.82 16.09 -2.01
CA ASP A 826 -42.66 16.41 -3.16
C ASP A 826 -44.15 16.61 -2.74
N ALA A 827 -45.01 16.94 -3.71
CA ALA A 827 -46.42 17.18 -3.43
C ALA A 827 -47.19 15.93 -2.95
N ARG A 828 -46.80 14.73 -3.41
CA ARG A 828 -47.40 13.45 -3.02
C ARG A 828 -46.97 13.06 -1.60
N GLU A 829 -45.70 13.24 -1.29
CA GLU A 829 -45.11 13.01 0.02
C GLU A 829 -45.73 13.92 1.09
N ARG A 830 -45.88 15.22 0.80
CA ARG A 830 -46.60 16.14 1.71
C ARG A 830 -48.05 15.71 1.93
N ALA A 831 -48.74 15.32 0.87
CA ALA A 831 -50.12 14.82 0.97
C ALA A 831 -50.21 13.54 1.80
N MET A 832 -49.27 12.61 1.65
CA MET A 832 -49.18 11.37 2.44
C MET A 832 -49.02 11.68 3.93
N VAL A 833 -48.09 12.57 4.30
CA VAL A 833 -47.87 12.96 5.70
C VAL A 833 -49.13 13.58 6.31
N ARG A 834 -49.79 14.49 5.59
CA ARG A 834 -51.07 15.08 6.03
C ARG A 834 -52.14 14.04 6.29
N ASP A 835 -52.35 13.13 5.33
CA ASP A 835 -53.38 12.10 5.42
C ASP A 835 -53.13 11.12 6.58
N LEU A 836 -51.88 10.66 6.75
CA LEU A 836 -51.51 9.76 7.86
C LEU A 836 -51.71 10.41 9.24
N LEU A 837 -51.28 11.67 9.40
CA LEU A 837 -51.47 12.39 10.66
C LEU A 837 -52.96 12.66 10.96
N ALA A 838 -53.77 12.94 9.93
CA ALA A 838 -55.20 13.18 10.09
C ALA A 838 -55.97 11.91 10.49
N ARG A 839 -55.67 10.77 9.86
CA ARG A 839 -56.34 9.48 10.15
C ARG A 839 -56.05 8.94 11.55
N HIS A 840 -54.91 9.32 12.13
CA HIS A 840 -54.41 8.79 13.39
C HIS A 840 -54.14 9.91 14.40
N ALA A 841 -55.03 10.90 14.48
CA ALA A 841 -54.86 12.09 15.32
C ALA A 841 -54.57 11.78 16.81
N GLY A 842 -55.10 10.68 17.35
CA GLY A 842 -54.85 10.22 18.72
C GLY A 842 -53.48 9.57 18.96
N GLU A 843 -52.74 9.24 17.91
CA GLU A 843 -51.49 8.46 17.96
C GLU A 843 -50.31 9.21 17.30
N ARG A 844 -50.33 10.54 17.31
CA ARG A 844 -49.35 11.39 16.61
C ARG A 844 -47.90 10.94 16.79
N ALA A 845 -47.46 10.71 18.02
CA ALA A 845 -46.08 10.32 18.32
C ALA A 845 -45.70 8.96 17.71
N VAL A 846 -46.65 8.03 17.62
CA VAL A 846 -46.46 6.74 16.97
C VAL A 846 -46.30 6.95 15.47
N ILE A 847 -47.20 7.70 14.83
CA ILE A 847 -47.14 7.94 13.38
C ILE A 847 -45.87 8.67 12.95
N VAL A 848 -45.44 9.68 13.71
CA VAL A 848 -44.17 10.37 13.45
C VAL A 848 -43.00 9.39 13.51
N ARG A 849 -42.99 8.49 14.49
CA ARG A 849 -41.97 7.44 14.61
C ARG A 849 -41.98 6.51 13.40
N GLU A 850 -43.16 6.06 12.96
CA GLU A 850 -43.29 5.19 11.78
C GLU A 850 -42.86 5.89 10.48
N LEU A 851 -43.14 7.19 10.33
CA LEU A 851 -42.67 8.01 9.20
C LEU A 851 -41.13 8.10 9.17
N VAL A 852 -40.51 8.38 10.32
CA VAL A 852 -39.04 8.41 10.46
C VAL A 852 -38.43 7.05 10.14
N TRP A 853 -39.00 5.97 10.69
CA TRP A 853 -38.57 4.62 10.41
C TRP A 853 -38.69 4.27 8.92
N GLY A 854 -39.83 4.59 8.30
CA GLY A 854 -40.09 4.33 6.89
C GLY A 854 -39.08 5.00 5.96
N LEU A 855 -38.69 6.24 6.25
CA LEU A 855 -37.63 6.92 5.49
C LEU A 855 -36.25 6.32 5.76
N LEU A 856 -35.89 6.00 7.01
CA LEU A 856 -34.60 5.34 7.32
C LEU A 856 -34.47 3.94 6.69
N ALA A 857 -35.58 3.23 6.52
CA ALA A 857 -35.63 1.93 5.87
C ALA A 857 -35.73 2.02 4.32
N SER A 858 -35.89 3.23 3.77
CA SER A 858 -36.08 3.42 2.33
C SER A 858 -34.79 3.20 1.52
N ALA A 859 -34.96 2.85 0.24
CA ALA A 859 -33.84 2.80 -0.70
C ALA A 859 -33.16 4.18 -0.85
N GLU A 860 -33.92 5.26 -0.85
CA GLU A 860 -33.35 6.62 -0.93
C GLU A 860 -32.45 6.97 0.26
N PHE A 861 -32.70 6.39 1.43
CA PHE A 861 -31.77 6.54 2.54
C PHE A 861 -30.53 5.65 2.40
N ARG A 862 -30.72 4.42 1.91
CA ARG A 862 -29.65 3.41 1.82
C ARG A 862 -28.65 3.66 0.70
N PHE A 863 -29.01 4.46 -0.30
CA PHE A 863 -28.20 4.71 -1.49
C PHE A 863 -27.88 6.19 -1.68
N ILE A 864 -26.68 6.46 -2.18
CA ILE A 864 -26.22 7.74 -2.69
C ILE A 864 -26.61 7.77 -4.17
N LEU A 865 -27.46 8.73 -4.49
CA LEU A 865 -27.76 9.12 -5.86
C LEU A 865 -26.51 9.78 -6.45
#